data_AF-A0A523DCM3-F1
#
_entry.id   AF-A0A523DCM3-F1
#
_cell.length_a   1.000
_cell.length_b   1.000
_cell.length_c   1.000
_cell.angle_alpha   90.00
_cell.angle_beta   90.00
_cell.angle_gamma   90.00
#
_symmetry.space_group_name_H-M   'P 1'
#
loop_
_entity.id
_entity.type
_entity.pdbx_description
1 polymer ?
#
loop_
_entity_poly.entity_id
_entity_poly.type
_entity_poly.pdbx_seq_one_letter_code
_entity_poly.pdbx_strand_id
1 'polypeptide(L)'
;MGELHTQQGGRVVSHARNRAISGQPRPTPRAEDRQRARARAVASLRDLGLCDRQAVHGTGRSGADRAPVRRHDRPRRGGTEEWRQTPSLSPAGRGGAPRVSSPEHRGEGVVRPDAVQSLQSTEHLVQGVQRRRGRDHREQHSPHGAHVERIGEHHVLAVRGERAGRRPPRYNGPVKQLGAVAVVVIIMGLSAHPVSAQHGAPNGEWPTYGGDLGGTKYSALDQIDAGNFNDLEIAWRWTSADGALDLDALREIHPDLSILNMRVTPLMIGGTVYLVTPLRLAVALDAGTGDVRWIHDPDVIRSTKKSINAPGYSSRGLAYWTDGTDERLYYGTPDGYLLAIDAKTGQAVRSFGENGRVDLGSQIPRNGRGTTDHKGHPVISVNSPPIVAHDIVVTPTSISDQPITKEQPPGWVKGIDVRTGETKWMFRTVPQADDIGVETWQDESWRYSGGANVWSMFSVDDELGYIYLPTGTPTNDYYGGHRPGDTLFAESLVALDIETGERIWHFQAVHHGVWDYDFPTHPNLIDITVDGRDIKAIAQVSKQGFTYVFDRVTGEPVWPIEERGVETDTDLDGEVLSPTQPFPTRPLPFEDQGSSIDQLIDFTPELRAMAVEAVRHHRLGGLFSPPMRTVEDGMQGTIQRPAIGGGANWMGSAVDPDTGILYIPSVNAYSVMKYVTPDPAEGGNLAYTQGGFQTAPLMPQGLPLFKPPYSRITAIDLNTGDHAWMQPNGDGDRYRNHPQLRDLNLPPLGGDGRGGPLLTTSLLVSALSAGGTDGGPRLVARDKATGAIVGSLDLAAGAIGTPMTYMHEGTQYIALTIGGDVPELIALALPD
;
A
#
# COMPACT_ATOMS: atom_id res chain seq x y z
N MET A 1 52.67 -17.40 49.44
CA MET A 1 51.90 -17.77 50.65
C MET A 1 50.44 -17.78 50.24
N GLY A 2 49.61 -18.81 50.45
CA GLY A 2 49.83 -20.27 50.45
C GLY A 2 49.06 -20.89 49.26
N GLU A 3 49.18 -22.15 48.83
CA GLU A 3 49.09 -23.43 49.57
C GLU A 3 47.69 -23.66 50.18
N LEU A 4 46.96 -24.78 49.94
CA LEU A 4 47.35 -26.13 49.45
C LEU A 4 46.23 -26.92 48.70
N HIS A 5 46.55 -28.17 48.30
CA HIS A 5 45.86 -29.21 47.49
C HIS A 5 44.41 -29.63 47.88
N THR A 6 43.62 -30.46 47.15
CA THR A 6 43.85 -31.67 46.27
C THR A 6 42.92 -31.74 45.02
N GLN A 7 43.31 -32.25 43.83
CA GLN A 7 43.48 -33.68 43.39
C GLN A 7 42.22 -34.56 43.57
N GLN A 8 41.70 -35.38 42.62
CA GLN A 8 42.11 -35.92 41.28
C GLN A 8 40.84 -36.08 40.36
N GLY A 9 40.86 -36.37 39.04
CA GLY A 9 41.92 -36.46 38.02
C GLY A 9 41.49 -37.20 36.72
N GLY A 10 41.97 -36.75 35.53
CA GLY A 10 41.85 -37.44 34.22
C GLY A 10 40.88 -36.79 33.19
N ARG A 11 41.14 -36.79 31.86
CA ARG A 11 42.34 -37.25 31.12
C ARG A 11 42.44 -36.64 29.69
N VAL A 12 43.50 -35.85 29.42
CA VAL A 12 44.21 -35.61 28.12
C VAL A 12 43.41 -35.23 26.85
N VAL A 13 43.63 -34.00 26.34
CA VAL A 13 44.16 -33.69 24.97
C VAL A 13 45.06 -32.43 25.06
N SER A 14 45.94 -32.19 24.08
CA SER A 14 47.08 -31.24 24.10
C SER A 14 46.81 -29.81 23.59
N HIS A 15 47.51 -28.82 24.16
CA HIS A 15 47.68 -27.46 23.61
C HIS A 15 48.76 -27.38 22.52
N ALA A 16 48.57 -26.53 21.50
CA ALA A 16 49.64 -26.00 20.64
C ALA A 16 49.36 -24.55 20.21
N ARG A 17 50.34 -23.67 20.44
CA ARG A 17 50.28 -22.19 20.42
C ARG A 17 49.99 -21.54 19.06
N ASN A 18 49.35 -20.37 19.13
CA ASN A 18 49.44 -19.19 18.26
C ASN A 18 50.35 -19.25 17.01
N ARG A 19 49.75 -18.96 15.85
CA ARG A 19 50.33 -18.06 14.85
C ARG A 19 49.28 -17.07 14.39
N ALA A 20 49.61 -15.77 14.40
CA ALA A 20 48.80 -14.77 13.72
C ALA A 20 49.07 -14.83 12.21
N ILE A 21 48.01 -14.68 11.40
CA ILE A 21 48.10 -14.52 9.94
C ILE A 21 47.23 -13.33 9.57
N SER A 22 47.84 -12.27 9.05
CA SER A 22 47.16 -11.09 8.52
C SER A 22 46.64 -11.39 7.12
N GLY A 23 45.33 -11.63 6.98
CA GLY A 23 44.67 -11.75 5.68
C GLY A 23 44.45 -10.39 5.03
N GLN A 24 45.15 -10.10 3.94
CA GLN A 24 44.79 -8.99 3.04
C GLN A 24 43.61 -9.41 2.15
N PRO A 25 42.71 -8.50 1.77
CA PRO A 25 41.59 -8.81 0.87
C PRO A 25 42.09 -9.21 -0.52
N ARG A 26 41.35 -10.10 -1.19
CA ARG A 26 41.65 -10.50 -2.58
C ARG A 26 41.40 -9.32 -3.53
N PRO A 27 42.25 -9.10 -4.56
CA PRO A 27 42.04 -8.03 -5.52
C PRO A 27 40.81 -8.30 -6.40
N THR A 28 40.10 -7.24 -6.77
CA THR A 28 38.99 -7.28 -7.73
C THR A 28 39.47 -7.62 -9.15
N PRO A 29 38.64 -8.27 -9.99
CA PRO A 29 38.97 -8.53 -11.39
C PRO A 29 39.24 -7.23 -12.17
N ARG A 30 40.17 -7.29 -13.15
CA ARG A 30 40.52 -6.13 -13.96
C ARG A 30 39.37 -5.79 -14.93
N ALA A 31 39.34 -4.55 -15.40
CA ALA A 31 38.27 -4.06 -16.28
C ALA A 31 38.09 -4.92 -17.54
N GLU A 32 39.18 -5.47 -18.09
CA GLU A 32 39.17 -6.36 -19.26
C GLU A 32 38.37 -7.66 -19.02
N ASP A 33 38.39 -8.22 -17.81
CA ASP A 33 37.63 -9.43 -17.47
C ASP A 33 36.13 -9.14 -17.43
N ARG A 34 35.74 -7.99 -16.86
CA ARG A 34 34.35 -7.49 -16.90
C ARG A 34 33.90 -7.24 -18.34
N GLN A 35 34.80 -6.78 -19.21
CA GLN A 35 34.52 -6.52 -20.62
C GLN A 35 34.35 -7.82 -21.43
N ARG A 36 35.12 -8.87 -21.11
CA ARG A 36 34.92 -10.23 -21.66
C ARG A 36 33.64 -10.89 -21.16
N ALA A 37 33.25 -10.66 -19.91
CA ALA A 37 31.96 -11.11 -19.38
C ALA A 37 30.78 -10.41 -20.08
N ARG A 38 30.82 -9.07 -20.20
CA ARG A 38 29.83 -8.29 -20.99
C ARG A 38 29.74 -8.79 -22.44
N ALA A 39 30.86 -9.11 -23.08
CA ALA A 39 30.86 -9.63 -24.45
C ALA A 39 30.16 -11.01 -24.59
N ARG A 40 30.16 -11.85 -23.54
CA ARG A 40 29.39 -13.11 -23.54
C ARG A 40 27.90 -12.89 -23.31
N ALA A 41 27.52 -12.00 -22.38
CA ALA A 41 26.12 -11.65 -22.14
C ALA A 41 25.47 -11.03 -23.40
N VAL A 42 26.17 -10.11 -24.08
CA VAL A 42 25.69 -9.47 -25.33
C VAL A 42 25.58 -10.45 -26.50
N ALA A 43 26.31 -11.58 -26.49
CA ALA A 43 26.09 -12.65 -27.46
C ALA A 43 24.76 -13.38 -27.19
N SER A 44 24.52 -13.78 -25.93
CA SER A 44 23.29 -14.49 -25.53
C SER A 44 22.00 -13.70 -25.84
N LEU A 45 22.05 -12.37 -25.76
CA LEU A 45 20.91 -11.50 -26.07
C LEU A 45 20.58 -11.41 -27.57
N ARG A 46 21.49 -11.80 -28.47
CA ARG A 46 21.21 -11.84 -29.92
C ARG A 46 20.45 -13.08 -30.34
N ASP A 47 20.73 -14.21 -29.70
CA ASP A 47 20.06 -15.49 -29.98
C ASP A 47 18.61 -15.52 -29.43
N LEU A 48 18.25 -14.56 -28.57
CA LEU A 48 16.90 -14.33 -28.03
C LEU A 48 16.04 -13.34 -28.85
N GLY A 49 16.46 -12.97 -30.07
CA GLY A 49 15.61 -12.24 -31.03
C GLY A 49 15.35 -10.75 -30.74
N LEU A 50 15.87 -10.19 -29.64
CA LEU A 50 15.65 -8.79 -29.21
C LEU A 50 16.45 -7.75 -30.02
N CYS A 51 16.37 -7.78 -31.35
CA CYS A 51 16.87 -6.73 -32.24
C CYS A 51 16.22 -6.79 -33.64
N ASP A 52 15.13 -6.07 -33.84
CA ASP A 52 14.69 -5.66 -35.19
C ASP A 52 14.64 -4.13 -35.30
N ARG A 53 15.28 -3.58 -36.33
CA ARG A 53 15.43 -2.14 -36.60
C ARG A 53 15.45 -1.89 -38.10
N GLN A 54 14.27 -1.80 -38.72
CA GLN A 54 14.16 -1.34 -40.10
C GLN A 54 14.37 0.17 -40.22
N ALA A 55 15.61 0.56 -40.56
CA ALA A 55 15.94 1.94 -40.95
C ALA A 55 15.85 2.09 -42.49
N VAL A 56 14.85 2.81 -42.98
CA VAL A 56 14.59 2.97 -44.43
C VAL A 56 15.46 4.06 -45.04
N HIS A 57 16.50 3.68 -45.79
CA HIS A 57 17.09 4.49 -46.86
C HIS A 57 17.54 3.58 -48.01
N GLY A 58 17.21 3.94 -49.26
CA GLY A 58 17.33 3.04 -50.42
C GLY A 58 18.17 3.58 -51.56
N THR A 59 18.68 2.67 -52.41
CA THR A 59 19.49 3.00 -53.59
C THR A 59 19.13 2.15 -54.82
N GLY A 60 18.51 2.78 -55.82
CA GLY A 60 18.88 2.59 -57.24
C GLY A 60 18.45 1.33 -58.03
N ARG A 61 17.35 1.47 -58.79
CA ARG A 61 17.14 1.00 -60.19
C ARG A 61 17.17 -0.50 -60.55
N SER A 62 16.06 -1.02 -61.08
CA SER A 62 15.88 -1.35 -62.53
C SER A 62 14.48 -1.93 -62.84
N GLY A 63 14.02 -1.86 -64.11
CA GLY A 63 12.68 -2.27 -64.60
C GLY A 63 11.57 -1.23 -64.28
N ALA A 64 10.85 -0.63 -65.24
CA ALA A 64 9.90 -1.16 -66.22
C ALA A 64 8.60 -1.71 -65.56
N ASP A 65 7.37 -1.30 -65.93
CA ASP A 65 6.92 -0.63 -67.17
C ASP A 65 5.65 0.28 -66.97
N ARG A 66 5.36 1.16 -67.96
CA ARG A 66 4.08 1.87 -68.28
C ARG A 66 3.18 2.53 -67.19
N ALA A 67 3.36 3.84 -66.98
CA ALA A 67 2.55 4.98 -67.52
C ALA A 67 0.98 4.93 -67.60
N PRO A 68 0.26 6.07 -67.74
CA PRO A 68 0.43 7.45 -67.19
C PRO A 68 -0.92 8.16 -66.80
N VAL A 69 -0.93 9.51 -66.62
CA VAL A 69 -1.98 10.52 -67.05
C VAL A 69 -2.31 11.65 -66.02
N ARG A 70 -1.72 12.86 -66.25
CA ARG A 70 -2.29 14.26 -66.17
C ARG A 70 -2.86 14.78 -64.81
N ARG A 71 -3.02 16.09 -64.50
CA ARG A 71 -2.73 17.47 -65.02
C ARG A 71 -2.97 18.45 -63.83
N HIS A 72 -2.60 19.74 -63.70
CA HIS A 72 -1.69 20.77 -64.27
C HIS A 72 -1.44 21.77 -63.08
N ASP A 73 -0.46 22.67 -62.95
CA ASP A 73 0.36 23.52 -63.84
C ASP A 73 -0.24 24.92 -64.17
N ARG A 74 0.16 25.94 -63.35
CA ARG A 74 0.52 27.35 -63.74
C ARG A 74 -0.59 28.42 -64.01
N PRO A 75 -0.26 29.74 -64.10
CA PRO A 75 0.62 30.56 -63.22
C PRO A 75 0.29 32.10 -63.07
N ARG A 76 0.99 32.82 -62.16
CA ARG A 76 1.54 34.21 -62.33
C ARG A 76 0.56 35.43 -62.45
N ARG A 77 0.92 36.71 -62.15
CA ARG A 77 2.09 37.37 -61.46
C ARG A 77 1.75 38.84 -61.07
N GLY A 78 2.53 39.42 -60.13
CA GLY A 78 2.71 40.88 -59.90
C GLY A 78 2.32 41.31 -58.47
N GLY A 79 3.07 42.14 -57.73
CA GLY A 79 4.39 42.78 -57.96
C GLY A 79 4.48 44.20 -57.36
N THR A 80 5.61 44.78 -56.94
CA THR A 80 7.03 44.35 -56.76
C THR A 80 7.66 45.17 -55.57
N GLU A 81 8.94 45.51 -55.32
CA GLU A 81 10.25 45.46 -56.05
C GLU A 81 11.48 45.62 -55.10
N GLU A 82 12.61 44.93 -55.38
CA GLU A 82 13.93 45.08 -54.70
C GLU A 82 13.88 45.04 -53.14
N TRP A 83 14.78 45.50 -52.25
CA TRP A 83 16.10 46.19 -52.30
C TRP A 83 17.17 45.52 -51.40
N ARG A 84 18.21 46.26 -50.99
CA ARG A 84 19.56 45.75 -50.58
C ARG A 84 20.16 46.59 -49.40
N GLN A 85 21.30 46.26 -48.75
CA GLN A 85 22.38 45.28 -49.02
C GLN A 85 23.14 44.84 -47.72
N THR A 86 24.23 44.06 -47.85
CA THR A 86 24.98 43.25 -46.82
C THR A 86 26.45 43.74 -46.61
N PRO A 87 27.44 43.04 -45.94
CA PRO A 87 27.54 41.97 -44.91
C PRO A 87 28.63 42.20 -43.78
N SER A 88 29.04 41.12 -43.05
CA SER A 88 30.33 40.87 -42.29
C SER A 88 30.38 41.15 -40.76
N LEU A 89 31.24 40.57 -39.89
CA LEU A 89 32.09 39.34 -39.79
C LEU A 89 32.51 39.12 -38.29
N SER A 90 33.02 37.94 -37.90
CA SER A 90 33.53 37.59 -36.52
C SER A 90 35.08 37.75 -36.40
N PRO A 91 35.84 37.41 -35.31
CA PRO A 91 35.51 36.68 -34.06
C PRO A 91 36.26 37.05 -32.72
N ALA A 92 35.92 36.30 -31.64
CA ALA A 92 36.77 35.82 -30.51
C ALA A 92 37.44 36.76 -29.46
N GLY A 93 37.41 36.36 -28.18
CA GLY A 93 38.20 36.93 -27.07
C GLY A 93 38.08 36.11 -25.76
N ARG A 94 39.20 35.80 -25.08
CA ARG A 94 39.27 34.95 -23.86
C ARG A 94 39.23 35.77 -22.56
N GLY A 95 38.82 35.15 -21.45
CA GLY A 95 39.11 35.63 -20.08
C GLY A 95 38.23 34.96 -19.02
N GLY A 96 38.70 34.83 -17.77
CA GLY A 96 37.89 34.29 -16.67
C GLY A 96 38.58 34.32 -15.31
N ALA A 97 37.80 34.05 -14.25
CA ALA A 97 38.20 33.90 -12.84
C ALA A 97 38.73 35.18 -12.12
N PRO A 98 38.77 35.26 -10.77
CA PRO A 98 37.81 34.70 -9.79
C PRO A 98 37.55 35.58 -8.51
N ARG A 99 36.59 35.13 -7.68
CA ARG A 99 36.61 35.08 -6.17
C ARG A 99 36.70 36.35 -5.27
N VAL A 100 35.75 36.36 -4.31
CA VAL A 100 35.93 36.50 -2.82
C VAL A 100 35.91 37.89 -2.15
N SER A 101 35.32 37.91 -0.94
CA SER A 101 35.26 38.96 0.12
C SER A 101 34.48 40.24 -0.24
N SER A 102 33.50 40.76 0.52
CA SER A 102 33.17 40.77 1.98
C SER A 102 34.11 41.66 2.83
N PRO A 103 33.66 42.30 3.93
CA PRO A 103 32.31 42.37 4.52
C PRO A 103 31.83 43.82 4.87
N GLU A 104 30.76 43.91 5.67
CA GLU A 104 30.44 44.97 6.65
C GLU A 104 30.37 46.46 6.27
N HIS A 105 29.20 47.06 6.54
CA HIS A 105 29.11 48.05 7.62
C HIS A 105 27.73 48.07 8.30
N ARG A 106 27.71 48.40 9.61
CA ARG A 106 26.47 48.67 10.37
C ARG A 106 26.06 50.14 10.21
N GLY A 107 24.76 50.42 10.39
CA GLY A 107 24.22 51.77 10.53
C GLY A 107 22.87 51.74 11.23
N GLU A 108 22.85 52.05 12.53
CA GLU A 108 21.61 52.16 13.32
C GLU A 108 20.94 53.52 13.08
N GLY A 109 19.61 53.58 13.12
CA GLY A 109 18.83 54.79 12.84
C GLY A 109 17.39 54.71 13.32
N VAL A 110 17.17 55.00 14.61
CA VAL A 110 15.84 55.04 15.24
C VAL A 110 15.15 56.38 14.96
N VAL A 111 13.84 56.37 14.64
CA VAL A 111 12.82 57.36 15.08
C VAL A 111 11.39 56.97 14.64
N ARG A 112 10.41 57.25 15.50
CA ARG A 112 8.94 57.34 15.31
C ARG A 112 8.50 58.73 15.86
N PRO A 113 7.28 59.31 15.66
CA PRO A 113 5.98 58.66 15.39
C PRO A 113 5.00 59.46 14.46
N ASP A 114 3.68 59.26 14.65
CA ASP A 114 2.53 60.17 14.38
C ASP A 114 1.82 60.24 12.99
N ALA A 115 0.90 59.28 12.77
CA ALA A 115 -0.57 59.39 12.64
C ALA A 115 -1.31 60.54 11.89
N VAL A 116 -2.60 60.24 11.54
CA VAL A 116 -3.69 61.16 11.07
C VAL A 116 -3.60 61.52 9.55
N GLN A 117 -4.64 61.59 8.70
CA GLN A 117 -6.11 61.64 8.86
C GLN A 117 -6.90 60.88 7.76
N SER A 118 -8.22 60.77 7.94
CA SER A 118 -9.23 60.27 6.98
C SER A 118 -9.73 61.30 5.95
N LEU A 119 -10.33 60.85 4.84
CA LEU A 119 -11.25 61.65 4.01
C LEU A 119 -12.47 60.84 3.54
N GLN A 120 -13.54 61.53 3.11
CA GLN A 120 -14.89 60.98 2.97
C GLN A 120 -15.43 60.91 1.52
N SER A 121 -16.53 60.18 1.40
CA SER A 121 -17.43 59.96 0.25
C SER A 121 -18.08 61.19 -0.39
N THR A 122 -18.56 61.02 -1.63
CA THR A 122 -19.70 61.76 -2.20
C THR A 122 -20.60 60.84 -3.04
N GLU A 123 -21.92 60.99 -2.90
CA GLU A 123 -22.95 60.35 -3.74
C GLU A 123 -23.48 61.31 -4.83
N HIS A 124 -24.28 60.77 -5.78
CA HIS A 124 -25.49 61.34 -6.44
C HIS A 124 -25.60 60.94 -7.94
N LEU A 125 -26.77 60.78 -8.59
CA LEU A 125 -28.20 60.60 -8.19
C LEU A 125 -29.05 60.29 -9.46
N VAL A 126 -30.32 59.88 -9.29
CA VAL A 126 -31.53 60.14 -10.16
C VAL A 126 -32.19 58.95 -10.92
N GLN A 127 -33.34 58.47 -10.37
CA GLN A 127 -34.69 58.19 -10.95
C GLN A 127 -34.88 57.37 -12.27
N GLY A 128 -36.00 56.66 -12.52
CA GLY A 128 -37.28 56.50 -11.79
C GLY A 128 -38.20 55.40 -12.40
N VAL A 129 -39.28 54.95 -11.71
CA VAL A 129 -40.71 55.41 -11.88
C VAL A 129 -41.41 54.80 -13.13
N GLN A 130 -42.60 54.12 -13.12
CA GLN A 130 -43.60 53.80 -12.08
C GLN A 130 -44.64 52.71 -12.52
N ARG A 131 -45.23 51.96 -11.55
CA ARG A 131 -46.62 51.34 -11.55
C ARG A 131 -46.93 50.22 -12.59
N ARG A 132 -47.85 49.25 -12.41
CA ARG A 132 -48.94 48.82 -11.47
C ARG A 132 -49.09 47.26 -11.66
N ARG A 133 -49.92 46.41 -11.02
CA ARG A 133 -51.05 46.35 -10.04
C ARG A 133 -51.08 44.87 -9.50
N GLY A 134 -51.84 44.37 -8.52
CA GLY A 134 -52.71 44.96 -7.48
C GLY A 134 -54.08 44.26 -7.28
N ARG A 135 -54.17 43.39 -6.26
CA ARG A 135 -55.32 42.98 -5.42
C ARG A 135 -54.88 41.79 -4.54
N ASP A 136 -55.41 41.46 -3.37
CA ASP A 136 -56.07 42.15 -2.23
C ASP A 136 -56.67 41.03 -1.36
N HIS A 137 -56.28 40.95 -0.07
CA HIS A 137 -56.98 40.43 1.14
C HIS A 137 -55.88 40.03 2.16
N ARG A 138 -55.75 40.63 3.36
CA ARG A 138 -56.65 40.64 4.56
C ARG A 138 -56.90 39.22 5.10
N GLU A 139 -56.76 38.89 6.40
CA GLU A 139 -56.44 39.65 7.64
C GLU A 139 -56.14 38.62 8.80
N GLN A 140 -55.64 38.94 10.02
CA GLN A 140 -55.28 40.21 10.67
C GLN A 140 -53.98 40.13 11.53
N HIS A 141 -54.03 39.88 12.86
CA HIS A 141 -52.90 40.06 13.80
C HIS A 141 -52.94 39.16 15.06
N SER A 142 -51.78 38.63 15.49
CA SER A 142 -51.02 38.81 16.77
C SER A 142 -51.72 39.16 18.12
N PRO A 143 -51.05 39.05 19.31
CA PRO A 143 -49.90 38.21 19.77
C PRO A 143 -50.01 37.73 21.26
N HIS A 144 -48.86 37.44 21.92
CA HIS A 144 -48.61 37.09 23.35
C HIS A 144 -48.81 35.59 23.73
N GLY A 145 -48.07 35.00 24.68
CA GLY A 145 -46.90 35.49 25.44
C GLY A 145 -46.75 34.80 26.82
N ALA A 146 -45.51 34.66 27.33
CA ALA A 146 -45.13 34.05 28.64
C ALA A 146 -45.45 32.54 28.80
N HIS A 147 -44.91 31.75 29.75
CA HIS A 147 -43.58 31.58 30.40
C HIS A 147 -43.70 30.32 31.33
N VAL A 148 -42.62 29.87 32.00
CA VAL A 148 -42.58 28.98 33.21
C VAL A 148 -42.38 27.45 33.06
N GLU A 149 -41.28 27.00 33.69
CA GLU A 149 -40.90 25.73 34.40
C GLU A 149 -41.33 24.30 33.95
N ARG A 150 -40.30 23.51 33.56
CA ARG A 150 -39.65 22.38 34.27
C ARG A 150 -40.42 21.45 35.27
N ILE A 151 -39.80 20.27 35.45
CA ILE A 151 -39.95 19.20 36.47
C ILE A 151 -41.00 18.11 36.14
N GLY A 152 -40.56 16.85 36.19
CA GLY A 152 -41.41 15.67 35.96
C GLY A 152 -40.62 14.39 35.62
N GLU A 153 -39.81 13.88 36.55
CA GLU A 153 -39.22 12.53 36.44
C GLU A 153 -40.30 11.44 36.59
N HIS A 154 -40.10 10.24 36.03
CA HIS A 154 -40.51 8.98 36.67
C HIS A 154 -39.84 7.73 36.05
N HIS A 155 -39.22 6.90 36.89
CA HIS A 155 -38.90 5.48 36.61
C HIS A 155 -40.18 4.61 36.59
N VAL A 156 -40.11 3.37 36.09
CA VAL A 156 -40.24 2.10 36.88
C VAL A 156 -40.45 0.85 36.00
N LEU A 157 -39.47 -0.07 36.07
CA LEU A 157 -39.47 -1.56 36.06
C LEU A 157 -40.51 -2.43 35.31
N ALA A 158 -40.02 -3.59 34.85
CA ALA A 158 -40.79 -4.71 34.28
C ALA A 158 -41.12 -5.83 35.30
N VAL A 159 -42.09 -6.70 34.98
CA VAL A 159 -42.47 -7.92 35.74
C VAL A 159 -42.86 -9.08 34.80
N ARG A 160 -42.67 -10.35 35.24
CA ARG A 160 -42.95 -11.61 34.53
C ARG A 160 -44.40 -12.13 34.68
N GLY A 161 -44.83 -13.09 33.85
CA GLY A 161 -46.05 -13.92 34.01
C GLY A 161 -45.98 -15.27 33.25
N GLU A 162 -46.81 -16.27 33.60
CA GLU A 162 -46.63 -17.69 33.20
C GLU A 162 -47.90 -18.47 32.72
N ARG A 163 -47.69 -19.42 31.77
CA ARG A 163 -48.32 -20.76 31.55
C ARG A 163 -49.73 -21.02 30.92
N ALA A 164 -49.71 -22.08 30.07
CA ALA A 164 -50.75 -23.10 29.71
C ALA A 164 -52.00 -22.70 28.87
N GLY A 165 -52.61 -23.55 28.01
CA GLY A 165 -52.15 -24.80 27.33
C GLY A 165 -53.17 -25.97 27.22
N ARG A 166 -53.52 -26.47 26.01
CA ARG A 166 -54.03 -27.87 25.67
C ARG A 166 -54.40 -28.11 24.17
N ARG A 167 -54.55 -29.39 23.77
CA ARG A 167 -55.12 -29.99 22.50
C ARG A 167 -56.19 -31.07 22.90
N PRO A 168 -56.73 -32.03 22.08
CA PRO A 168 -56.77 -32.31 20.62
C PRO A 168 -58.22 -32.61 20.10
N PRO A 169 -58.47 -33.39 19.01
CA PRO A 169 -58.66 -34.86 19.13
C PRO A 169 -58.09 -35.72 17.95
N ARG A 170 -58.49 -37.02 17.85
CA ARG A 170 -57.95 -38.09 16.97
C ARG A 170 -59.05 -38.92 16.25
N TYR A 171 -58.65 -39.78 15.30
CA TYR A 171 -59.25 -41.13 15.13
C TYR A 171 -58.20 -42.24 14.88
N ASN A 172 -58.57 -43.37 14.24
CA ASN A 172 -57.88 -44.69 14.33
C ASN A 172 -57.67 -45.42 12.98
N GLY A 173 -56.87 -46.52 12.98
CA GLY A 173 -56.61 -47.43 11.83
C GLY A 173 -57.61 -48.61 11.72
N PRO A 174 -57.23 -49.87 11.37
CA PRO A 174 -55.89 -50.45 11.10
C PRO A 174 -55.83 -51.40 9.85
N VAL A 175 -54.74 -52.18 9.65
CA VAL A 175 -54.65 -53.62 9.21
C VAL A 175 -53.21 -53.99 8.76
N LYS A 176 -52.85 -55.29 8.73
CA LYS A 176 -51.52 -55.85 8.36
C LYS A 176 -51.56 -56.57 7.00
N GLN A 177 -50.48 -56.55 6.20
CA GLN A 177 -49.67 -57.76 5.84
C GLN A 177 -48.58 -57.52 4.76
N LEU A 178 -47.60 -58.43 4.78
CA LEU A 178 -46.56 -58.85 3.81
C LEU A 178 -46.31 -58.06 2.49
N GLY A 179 -45.02 -57.89 2.18
CA GLY A 179 -44.51 -57.63 0.82
C GLY A 179 -43.01 -57.35 0.84
N ALA A 180 -42.17 -58.33 0.47
CA ALA A 180 -40.71 -58.18 0.49
C ALA A 180 -40.14 -57.96 -0.92
N VAL A 181 -39.31 -56.93 -1.08
CA VAL A 181 -38.34 -56.77 -2.18
C VAL A 181 -37.02 -56.34 -1.57
N ALA A 182 -35.91 -56.92 -2.01
CA ALA A 182 -34.59 -56.61 -1.48
C ALA A 182 -34.03 -55.32 -2.06
N VAL A 183 -33.38 -54.52 -1.22
CA VAL A 183 -32.41 -53.50 -1.64
C VAL A 183 -31.03 -54.00 -1.21
N VAL A 184 -30.10 -54.11 -2.16
CA VAL A 184 -28.72 -54.50 -1.89
C VAL A 184 -28.02 -53.33 -1.20
N VAL A 185 -27.54 -53.54 0.02
CA VAL A 185 -26.70 -52.55 0.72
C VAL A 185 -25.30 -52.59 0.11
N ILE A 186 -25.04 -51.70 -0.84
CA ILE A 186 -23.67 -51.39 -1.26
C ILE A 186 -23.07 -50.51 -0.17
N ILE A 187 -22.19 -51.08 0.65
CA ILE A 187 -21.34 -50.32 1.56
C ILE A 187 -20.22 -49.69 0.72
N MET A 188 -20.50 -48.53 0.13
CA MET A 188 -19.45 -47.57 -0.16
C MET A 188 -19.13 -46.84 1.13
N GLY A 189 -17.88 -46.93 1.58
CA GLY A 189 -17.39 -46.10 2.66
C GLY A 189 -17.38 -44.65 2.19
N LEU A 190 -18.36 -43.86 2.63
CA LEU A 190 -18.25 -42.41 2.58
C LEU A 190 -17.15 -42.02 3.57
N SER A 191 -15.93 -41.93 3.04
CA SER A 191 -14.90 -41.08 3.62
C SER A 191 -15.54 -39.72 3.87
N ALA A 192 -15.62 -39.32 5.14
CA ALA A 192 -15.80 -37.91 5.46
C ALA A 192 -14.49 -37.21 5.07
N HIS A 193 -14.36 -36.88 3.79
CA HIS A 193 -13.40 -35.88 3.37
C HIS A 193 -13.69 -34.63 4.21
N PRO A 194 -12.68 -33.97 4.80
CA PRO A 194 -12.89 -32.61 5.26
C PRO A 194 -13.42 -31.82 4.07
N VAL A 195 -14.34 -30.87 4.33
CA VAL A 195 -14.61 -29.84 3.33
C VAL A 195 -13.29 -29.11 3.17
N SER A 196 -12.62 -29.31 2.02
CA SER A 196 -11.38 -28.59 1.73
C SER A 196 -11.67 -27.10 1.91
N ALA A 197 -10.83 -26.41 2.68
CA ALA A 197 -10.99 -25.00 2.93
C ALA A 197 -11.24 -24.27 1.60
N GLN A 198 -12.32 -23.49 1.53
CA GLN A 198 -12.74 -22.74 0.32
C GLN A 198 -11.83 -21.51 0.06
N HIS A 199 -10.69 -21.51 0.76
CA HIS A 199 -9.78 -20.41 1.08
C HIS A 199 -8.39 -21.05 1.30
N GLY A 200 -7.34 -20.44 0.77
CA GLY A 200 -5.99 -21.00 0.65
C GLY A 200 -5.55 -21.14 -0.80
N ALA A 201 -4.22 -21.08 -1.02
CA ALA A 201 -3.62 -21.21 -2.34
C ALA A 201 -3.87 -22.62 -2.94
N PRO A 202 -4.57 -22.73 -4.09
CA PRO A 202 -5.10 -23.99 -4.59
C PRO A 202 -4.02 -24.89 -5.19
N ASN A 203 -4.18 -26.21 -5.08
CA ASN A 203 -3.37 -27.24 -5.77
C ASN A 203 -1.85 -27.20 -5.51
N GLY A 204 -1.37 -26.43 -4.52
CA GLY A 204 0.05 -26.14 -4.33
C GLY A 204 0.62 -25.08 -5.29
N GLU A 205 -0.24 -24.36 -6.00
CA GLU A 205 0.10 -23.18 -6.80
C GLU A 205 0.07 -21.90 -5.96
N TRP A 206 0.38 -20.75 -6.58
CA TRP A 206 0.20 -19.43 -5.98
C TRP A 206 -0.31 -18.44 -7.05
N PRO A 207 -1.59 -18.54 -7.47
CA PRO A 207 -2.14 -17.80 -8.62
C PRO A 207 -2.45 -16.31 -8.37
N THR A 208 -2.39 -15.81 -7.13
CA THR A 208 -2.61 -14.38 -6.81
C THR A 208 -1.53 -13.86 -5.87
N TYR A 209 -1.46 -12.54 -5.66
CA TYR A 209 -0.60 -11.94 -4.63
C TYR A 209 -0.84 -12.51 -3.21
N GLY A 210 -2.09 -12.87 -2.90
CA GLY A 210 -2.50 -13.45 -1.62
C GLY A 210 -2.61 -14.97 -1.62
N GLY A 211 -2.11 -15.67 -2.64
CA GLY A 211 -2.32 -17.11 -2.84
C GLY A 211 -3.70 -17.44 -3.43
N ASP A 212 -4.76 -16.76 -2.98
CA ASP A 212 -6.13 -16.88 -3.47
C ASP A 212 -6.79 -15.51 -3.72
N LEU A 213 -8.05 -15.50 -4.17
CA LEU A 213 -8.82 -14.26 -4.34
C LEU A 213 -9.26 -13.64 -3.01
N GLY A 214 -9.37 -14.43 -1.94
CA GLY A 214 -9.71 -13.98 -0.59
C GLY A 214 -8.55 -13.27 0.14
N GLY A 215 -7.34 -13.31 -0.41
CA GLY A 215 -6.16 -12.69 0.14
C GLY A 215 -5.54 -13.41 1.34
N THR A 216 -5.78 -14.70 1.54
CA THR A 216 -5.46 -15.41 2.80
C THR A 216 -3.98 -15.50 3.13
N LYS A 217 -3.12 -15.58 2.10
CA LYS A 217 -1.69 -15.94 2.18
C LYS A 217 -1.44 -17.31 2.84
N TYR A 218 -2.42 -18.21 2.77
CA TYR A 218 -2.34 -19.58 3.28
C TYR A 218 -2.00 -20.57 2.15
N SER A 219 -1.32 -21.66 2.48
CA SER A 219 -1.17 -22.83 1.62
C SER A 219 -1.23 -24.12 2.45
N ALA A 220 -1.96 -25.12 1.96
CA ALA A 220 -2.10 -26.42 2.64
C ALA A 220 -0.86 -27.34 2.50
N LEU A 221 0.26 -26.84 1.96
CA LEU A 221 1.50 -27.60 1.78
C LEU A 221 2.25 -27.77 3.11
N ASP A 222 2.71 -29.00 3.36
CA ASP A 222 3.19 -29.46 4.67
C ASP A 222 4.57 -30.17 4.66
N GLN A 223 5.29 -30.19 3.53
CA GLN A 223 6.65 -30.75 3.47
C GLN A 223 7.64 -29.95 4.31
N ILE A 224 7.49 -28.62 4.35
CA ILE A 224 8.32 -27.73 5.17
C ILE A 224 7.63 -27.47 6.51
N ASP A 225 8.25 -27.93 7.59
CA ASP A 225 7.69 -27.90 8.94
C ASP A 225 8.72 -27.46 10.01
N ALA A 226 8.29 -27.46 11.28
CA ALA A 226 9.13 -27.06 12.41
C ALA A 226 10.35 -27.99 12.66
N GLY A 227 10.35 -29.19 12.10
CA GLY A 227 11.44 -30.16 12.23
C GLY A 227 12.54 -30.00 11.19
N ASN A 228 12.24 -29.43 10.00
CA ASN A 228 13.17 -29.35 8.87
C ASN A 228 13.41 -27.92 8.30
N PHE A 229 12.71 -26.88 8.77
CA PHE A 229 12.88 -25.51 8.24
C PHE A 229 14.33 -24.97 8.32
N ASN A 230 15.14 -25.48 9.25
CA ASN A 230 16.55 -25.07 9.40
C ASN A 230 17.48 -25.71 8.37
N ASP A 231 17.00 -26.74 7.65
CA ASP A 231 17.75 -27.48 6.63
C ASP A 231 17.48 -26.96 5.19
N LEU A 232 16.73 -25.86 5.06
CA LEU A 232 16.41 -25.24 3.77
C LEU A 232 17.65 -24.61 3.11
N GLU A 233 17.92 -25.01 1.86
CA GLU A 233 18.97 -24.42 1.02
C GLU A 233 18.38 -23.57 -0.12
N ILE A 234 19.20 -22.68 -0.71
CA ILE A 234 18.82 -21.92 -1.91
C ILE A 234 18.90 -22.86 -3.13
N ALA A 235 17.76 -23.45 -3.50
CA ALA A 235 17.61 -24.29 -4.68
C ALA A 235 17.93 -23.52 -5.97
N TRP A 236 17.42 -22.29 -6.09
CA TRP A 236 17.78 -21.39 -7.18
C TRP A 236 17.68 -19.90 -6.80
N ARG A 237 18.32 -19.05 -7.62
CA ARG A 237 18.23 -17.59 -7.54
C ARG A 237 18.11 -16.98 -8.92
N TRP A 238 17.40 -15.88 -9.01
CA TRP A 238 17.27 -15.06 -10.20
C TRP A 238 17.56 -13.59 -9.87
N THR A 239 18.59 -13.02 -10.49
CA THR A 239 18.94 -11.60 -10.35
C THR A 239 18.07 -10.75 -11.29
N SER A 240 17.54 -9.61 -10.82
CA SER A 240 16.57 -8.80 -11.56
C SER A 240 17.06 -8.37 -12.96
N ALA A 241 16.20 -8.54 -13.96
CA ALA A 241 16.43 -8.08 -15.34
C ALA A 241 16.74 -6.58 -15.45
N ASP A 242 16.29 -5.77 -14.49
CA ASP A 242 16.65 -4.35 -14.38
C ASP A 242 18.17 -4.13 -14.37
N GLY A 243 18.93 -5.05 -13.76
CA GLY A 243 20.39 -5.01 -13.68
C GLY A 243 21.13 -5.31 -15.00
N ALA A 244 20.42 -5.78 -16.03
CA ALA A 244 20.97 -5.96 -17.38
C ALA A 244 20.91 -4.69 -18.24
N LEU A 245 20.15 -3.67 -17.80
CA LEU A 245 20.02 -2.39 -18.48
C LEU A 245 21.23 -1.48 -18.24
N ASP A 246 21.41 -0.46 -19.10
CA ASP A 246 22.41 0.59 -18.87
C ASP A 246 21.89 1.60 -17.83
N LEU A 247 21.90 1.19 -16.56
CA LEU A 247 21.39 1.99 -15.44
C LEU A 247 22.11 3.34 -15.28
N ASP A 248 23.34 3.48 -15.78
CA ASP A 248 24.08 4.73 -15.71
C ASP A 248 23.60 5.70 -16.80
N ALA A 249 23.45 5.23 -18.04
CA ALA A 249 22.83 6.02 -19.11
C ALA A 249 21.35 6.36 -18.82
N LEU A 250 20.63 5.48 -18.12
CA LEU A 250 19.28 5.79 -17.64
C LEU A 250 19.29 6.83 -16.50
N ARG A 251 20.29 6.84 -15.61
CA ARG A 251 20.44 7.88 -14.57
C ARG A 251 20.77 9.26 -15.12
N GLU A 252 21.43 9.37 -16.27
CA GLU A 252 21.61 10.66 -16.96
C GLU A 252 20.27 11.30 -17.38
N ILE A 253 19.24 10.48 -17.62
CA ILE A 253 17.88 10.93 -18.01
C ILE A 253 16.96 11.00 -16.78
N HIS A 254 17.17 10.11 -15.80
CA HIS A 254 16.35 9.92 -14.60
C HIS A 254 17.24 9.88 -13.34
N PRO A 255 17.68 11.04 -12.80
CA PRO A 255 18.61 11.07 -11.67
C PRO A 255 18.11 10.32 -10.42
N ASP A 256 16.78 10.30 -10.22
CA ASP A 256 16.09 9.65 -9.10
C ASP A 256 15.86 8.13 -9.32
N LEU A 257 16.53 7.51 -10.29
CA LEU A 257 16.34 6.10 -10.69
C LEU A 257 16.89 5.09 -9.66
N SER A 258 15.98 4.56 -8.85
CA SER A 258 16.20 3.36 -8.04
C SER A 258 15.47 2.14 -8.60
N ILE A 259 16.13 0.98 -8.50
CA ILE A 259 15.56 -0.35 -8.79
C ILE A 259 15.39 -1.19 -7.51
N LEU A 260 15.59 -0.60 -6.33
CA LEU A 260 15.67 -1.35 -5.07
C LEU A 260 14.31 -1.77 -4.50
N ASN A 261 13.20 -1.25 -5.04
CA ASN A 261 11.84 -1.54 -4.57
C ASN A 261 11.18 -2.71 -5.33
N MET A 262 11.87 -3.84 -5.48
CA MET A 262 11.31 -5.09 -6.04
C MET A 262 10.42 -5.80 -5.01
N ARG A 263 9.34 -5.12 -4.62
CA ARG A 263 8.38 -5.49 -3.56
C ARG A 263 7.39 -6.59 -4.00
N VAL A 264 7.71 -7.32 -5.06
CA VAL A 264 6.83 -8.30 -5.69
C VAL A 264 6.70 -9.56 -4.84
N THR A 265 5.47 -10.05 -4.73
CA THR A 265 5.21 -11.46 -4.42
C THR A 265 4.89 -12.12 -5.75
N PRO A 266 5.74 -13.04 -6.24
CA PRO A 266 5.55 -13.64 -7.56
C PRO A 266 4.35 -14.58 -7.55
N LEU A 267 3.79 -14.85 -8.73
CA LEU A 267 2.82 -15.91 -8.91
C LEU A 267 3.53 -17.22 -9.31
N MET A 268 2.95 -18.37 -8.99
CA MET A 268 3.33 -19.65 -9.62
C MET A 268 2.08 -20.33 -10.16
N ILE A 269 2.03 -20.58 -11.47
CA ILE A 269 0.98 -21.33 -12.17
C ILE A 269 1.63 -22.26 -13.19
N GLY A 270 1.21 -23.53 -13.24
CA GLY A 270 1.61 -24.49 -14.27
C GLY A 270 3.12 -24.76 -14.33
N GLY A 271 3.82 -24.71 -13.18
CA GLY A 271 5.28 -24.80 -13.13
C GLY A 271 5.99 -23.60 -13.76
N THR A 272 5.36 -22.43 -13.79
CA THR A 272 5.93 -21.16 -14.25
C THR A 272 5.83 -20.12 -13.14
N VAL A 273 6.93 -19.46 -12.81
CA VAL A 273 6.95 -18.34 -11.85
C VAL A 273 6.88 -17.02 -12.62
N TYR A 274 5.85 -16.21 -12.35
CA TYR A 274 5.61 -14.93 -13.03
C TYR A 274 5.82 -13.74 -12.09
N LEU A 275 6.54 -12.71 -12.55
CA LEU A 275 6.79 -11.48 -11.79
C LEU A 275 6.96 -10.25 -12.69
N VAL A 276 6.87 -9.06 -12.09
CA VAL A 276 7.14 -7.77 -12.75
C VAL A 276 8.15 -6.98 -11.93
N THR A 277 9.24 -6.53 -12.56
CA THR A 277 10.32 -5.77 -11.91
C THR A 277 9.90 -4.33 -11.57
N PRO A 278 10.67 -3.62 -10.72
CA PRO A 278 10.53 -2.18 -10.52
C PRO A 278 10.40 -1.38 -11.82
N LEU A 279 11.22 -1.66 -12.83
CA LEU A 279 11.18 -0.98 -14.13
C LEU A 279 10.13 -1.56 -15.11
N ARG A 280 9.21 -2.37 -14.60
CA ARG A 280 8.08 -3.01 -15.33
C ARG A 280 8.48 -4.05 -16.39
N LEU A 281 9.67 -4.61 -16.33
CA LEU A 281 9.94 -5.80 -17.12
C LEU A 281 9.14 -6.96 -16.52
N ALA A 282 8.20 -7.51 -17.29
CA ALA A 282 7.51 -8.73 -16.91
C ALA A 282 8.39 -9.92 -17.27
N VAL A 283 8.40 -10.95 -16.42
CA VAL A 283 9.31 -12.09 -16.53
C VAL A 283 8.56 -13.37 -16.21
N ALA A 284 8.79 -14.40 -17.03
CA ALA A 284 8.46 -15.79 -16.71
C ALA A 284 9.73 -16.58 -16.46
N LEU A 285 9.78 -17.28 -15.32
CA LEU A 285 10.84 -18.18 -14.92
C LEU A 285 10.32 -19.62 -14.87
N ASP A 286 11.23 -20.56 -15.02
CA ASP A 286 11.02 -21.95 -14.61
C ASP A 286 10.87 -22.05 -13.08
N ALA A 287 9.89 -22.81 -12.60
CA ALA A 287 9.63 -22.94 -11.16
C ALA A 287 10.64 -23.84 -10.42
N GLY A 288 11.29 -24.77 -11.13
CA GLY A 288 12.28 -25.70 -10.59
C GLY A 288 13.72 -25.18 -10.66
N THR A 289 14.07 -24.40 -11.69
CA THR A 289 15.45 -23.91 -11.90
C THR A 289 15.63 -22.39 -11.80
N GLY A 290 14.57 -21.60 -11.88
CA GLY A 290 14.65 -20.15 -12.00
C GLY A 290 15.14 -19.64 -13.37
N ASP A 291 15.29 -20.53 -14.37
CA ASP A 291 15.71 -20.15 -15.72
C ASP A 291 14.68 -19.25 -16.41
N VAL A 292 15.17 -18.22 -17.10
CA VAL A 292 14.31 -17.27 -17.83
C VAL A 292 13.68 -17.94 -19.05
N ARG A 293 12.34 -18.07 -19.05
CA ARG A 293 11.56 -18.53 -20.20
C ARG A 293 11.28 -17.39 -21.18
N TRP A 294 10.91 -16.21 -20.68
CA TRP A 294 10.84 -14.97 -21.46
C TRP A 294 10.94 -13.72 -20.57
N ILE A 295 11.29 -12.58 -21.19
CA ILE A 295 11.23 -11.24 -20.59
C ILE A 295 10.51 -10.30 -21.56
N HIS A 296 9.56 -9.51 -21.06
CA HIS A 296 8.88 -8.45 -21.78
C HIS A 296 9.32 -7.08 -21.23
N ASP A 297 9.90 -6.22 -22.08
CA ASP A 297 10.19 -4.83 -21.75
C ASP A 297 9.15 -3.91 -22.42
N PRO A 298 8.28 -3.22 -21.65
CA PRO A 298 7.31 -2.26 -22.18
C PRO A 298 7.87 -0.85 -22.42
N ASP A 299 9.19 -0.63 -22.24
CA ASP A 299 9.93 0.63 -22.46
C ASP A 299 9.37 1.84 -21.66
N VAL A 300 8.70 1.58 -20.53
CA VAL A 300 8.00 2.58 -19.68
C VAL A 300 8.93 3.67 -19.12
N ILE A 301 10.23 3.42 -19.08
CA ILE A 301 11.23 4.43 -18.68
C ILE A 301 11.24 5.59 -19.69
N ARG A 302 10.77 5.38 -20.94
CA ARG A 302 10.52 6.47 -21.90
C ARG A 302 9.13 7.09 -21.80
N SER A 303 8.14 6.42 -21.19
CA SER A 303 6.77 6.94 -21.09
C SER A 303 6.60 7.97 -19.97
N THR A 304 7.34 7.82 -18.85
CA THR A 304 7.43 8.84 -17.80
C THR A 304 8.87 9.12 -17.38
N LYS A 305 9.14 10.38 -16.98
CA LYS A 305 10.45 10.77 -16.45
C LYS A 305 10.63 10.41 -14.97
N LYS A 306 9.55 10.22 -14.22
CA LYS A 306 9.57 9.94 -12.78
C LYS A 306 8.45 8.98 -12.36
N SER A 307 8.64 8.35 -11.20
CA SER A 307 7.58 7.70 -10.42
C SER A 307 6.74 8.76 -9.68
N ILE A 308 5.52 8.41 -9.24
CA ILE A 308 4.75 9.24 -8.30
C ILE A 308 5.37 9.29 -6.91
N ASN A 309 6.12 8.24 -6.55
CA ASN A 309 6.66 8.00 -5.23
C ASN A 309 8.19 8.06 -5.21
N ALA A 310 8.76 8.78 -4.25
CA ALA A 310 10.18 8.69 -3.92
C ALA A 310 10.44 7.48 -3.00
N PRO A 311 11.59 6.77 -3.11
CA PRO A 311 12.73 7.03 -3.98
C PRO A 311 12.64 6.26 -5.32
N GLY A 312 11.52 6.31 -6.04
CA GLY A 312 11.43 5.91 -7.43
C GLY A 312 10.49 4.74 -7.73
N TYR A 313 10.82 3.99 -8.77
CA TYR A 313 9.99 2.93 -9.32
C TYR A 313 9.85 1.75 -8.34
N SER A 314 8.65 1.18 -8.24
CA SER A 314 8.35 0.02 -7.38
C SER A 314 7.28 -0.86 -8.01
N SER A 315 7.31 -2.17 -7.74
CA SER A 315 6.33 -3.16 -8.22
C SER A 315 5.98 -4.12 -7.09
N ARG A 316 4.69 -4.44 -6.91
CA ARG A 316 4.20 -5.48 -5.99
C ARG A 316 3.71 -6.76 -6.68
N GLY A 317 3.54 -6.77 -8.01
CA GLY A 317 3.12 -7.94 -8.77
C GLY A 317 2.27 -7.66 -9.99
N LEU A 318 1.58 -8.71 -10.42
CA LEU A 318 0.71 -8.81 -11.59
C LEU A 318 -0.47 -9.74 -11.27
N ALA A 319 -1.47 -9.80 -12.15
CA ALA A 319 -2.55 -10.79 -12.10
C ALA A 319 -2.47 -11.75 -13.29
N TYR A 320 -2.95 -12.98 -13.12
CA TYR A 320 -3.11 -14.00 -14.15
C TYR A 320 -4.59 -14.21 -14.49
N TRP A 321 -4.88 -14.67 -15.71
CA TRP A 321 -6.22 -15.04 -16.16
C TRP A 321 -6.16 -16.10 -17.26
N THR A 322 -7.18 -16.97 -17.32
CA THR A 322 -7.37 -17.92 -18.42
C THR A 322 -8.84 -18.32 -18.57
N ASP A 323 -9.25 -18.67 -19.79
CA ASP A 323 -10.50 -19.41 -20.07
C ASP A 323 -10.23 -20.87 -20.51
N GLY A 324 -9.05 -21.40 -20.17
CA GLY A 324 -8.58 -22.72 -20.58
C GLY A 324 -8.08 -22.79 -22.02
N THR A 325 -8.20 -21.72 -22.81
CA THR A 325 -7.64 -21.60 -24.16
C THR A 325 -6.59 -20.49 -24.23
N ASP A 326 -7.00 -19.27 -23.87
CA ASP A 326 -6.13 -18.10 -23.77
C ASP A 326 -5.51 -18.03 -22.36
N GLU A 327 -4.29 -17.52 -22.21
CA GLU A 327 -3.64 -17.29 -20.91
C GLU A 327 -2.94 -15.93 -20.92
N ARG A 328 -3.29 -15.05 -19.97
CA ARG A 328 -2.88 -13.64 -19.99
C ARG A 328 -2.40 -13.15 -18.63
N LEU A 329 -1.49 -12.19 -18.65
CA LEU A 329 -0.94 -11.51 -17.49
C LEU A 329 -1.25 -10.01 -17.56
N TYR A 330 -1.70 -9.43 -16.45
CA TYR A 330 -2.07 -8.03 -16.32
C TYR A 330 -1.25 -7.31 -15.26
N TYR A 331 -0.72 -6.14 -15.60
CA TYR A 331 0.02 -5.29 -14.67
C TYR A 331 -0.01 -3.84 -15.13
N GLY A 332 0.02 -2.90 -14.17
CA GLY A 332 -0.06 -1.48 -14.49
C GLY A 332 1.28 -0.75 -14.46
N THR A 333 1.36 0.38 -15.15
CA THR A 333 2.59 1.16 -15.35
C THR A 333 2.70 2.38 -14.41
N PRO A 334 3.92 2.91 -14.20
CA PRO A 334 4.15 4.17 -13.48
C PRO A 334 3.47 5.38 -14.12
N ASP A 335 3.12 5.32 -15.40
CA ASP A 335 2.37 6.36 -16.13
C ASP A 335 0.88 6.04 -16.33
N GLY A 336 0.31 5.09 -15.58
CA GLY A 336 -1.14 4.89 -15.49
C GLY A 336 -1.78 4.13 -16.65
N TYR A 337 -1.04 3.29 -17.37
CA TYR A 337 -1.63 2.25 -18.23
C TYR A 337 -1.84 0.95 -17.45
N LEU A 338 -2.84 0.16 -17.86
CA LEU A 338 -2.92 -1.28 -17.62
C LEU A 338 -2.41 -2.00 -18.89
N LEU A 339 -1.47 -2.93 -18.76
CA LEU A 339 -0.95 -3.74 -19.87
C LEU A 339 -1.54 -5.16 -19.84
N ALA A 340 -1.62 -5.80 -21.01
CA ALA A 340 -1.94 -7.21 -21.15
C ALA A 340 -0.91 -7.92 -22.04
N ILE A 341 -0.30 -8.99 -21.52
CA ILE A 341 0.65 -9.84 -22.26
C ILE A 341 0.22 -11.31 -22.20
N ASP A 342 0.54 -12.06 -23.25
CA ASP A 342 0.33 -13.51 -23.34
C ASP A 342 1.30 -14.22 -22.38
N ALA A 343 0.77 -15.10 -21.52
CA ALA A 343 1.55 -15.73 -20.44
C ALA A 343 2.62 -16.70 -20.95
N LYS A 344 2.39 -17.32 -22.12
CA LYS A 344 3.26 -18.37 -22.70
C LYS A 344 4.46 -17.79 -23.45
N THR A 345 4.30 -16.60 -24.03
CA THR A 345 5.26 -15.99 -24.98
C THR A 345 5.78 -14.63 -24.56
N GLY A 346 5.17 -13.98 -23.56
CA GLY A 346 5.51 -12.62 -23.15
C GLY A 346 5.16 -11.55 -24.19
N GLN A 347 4.38 -11.86 -25.24
CA GLN A 347 4.01 -10.88 -26.27
C GLN A 347 2.82 -10.04 -25.85
N ALA A 348 2.81 -8.75 -26.20
CA ALA A 348 1.66 -7.87 -25.94
C ALA A 348 0.40 -8.37 -26.68
N VAL A 349 -0.71 -8.51 -25.95
CA VAL A 349 -1.99 -8.96 -26.51
C VAL A 349 -2.62 -7.81 -27.29
N ARG A 350 -2.24 -7.65 -28.55
CA ARG A 350 -2.56 -6.44 -29.35
C ARG A 350 -4.05 -6.14 -29.54
N SER A 351 -4.92 -7.11 -29.27
CA SER A 351 -6.39 -6.97 -29.25
C SER A 351 -6.96 -6.36 -27.97
N PHE A 352 -6.17 -6.24 -26.90
CA PHE A 352 -6.56 -5.61 -25.64
C PHE A 352 -6.30 -4.09 -25.71
N GLY A 353 -7.37 -3.31 -25.61
CA GLY A 353 -7.33 -1.84 -25.63
C GLY A 353 -6.64 -1.27 -26.88
N GLU A 354 -5.78 -0.27 -26.68
CA GLU A 354 -4.95 0.30 -27.75
C GLU A 354 -3.63 -0.47 -27.88
N ASN A 355 -3.64 -1.57 -28.65
CA ASN A 355 -2.44 -2.37 -28.98
C ASN A 355 -1.73 -2.95 -27.73
N GLY A 356 -2.50 -3.59 -26.84
CA GLY A 356 -1.99 -4.30 -25.65
C GLY A 356 -2.06 -3.51 -24.34
N ARG A 357 -2.78 -2.39 -24.30
CA ARG A 357 -2.89 -1.53 -23.11
C ARG A 357 -4.17 -0.69 -23.05
N VAL A 358 -4.58 -0.34 -21.83
CA VAL A 358 -5.71 0.55 -21.53
C VAL A 358 -5.21 1.73 -20.71
N ASP A 359 -5.55 2.96 -21.10
CA ASP A 359 -5.26 4.17 -20.30
C ASP A 359 -6.24 4.23 -19.12
N LEU A 360 -5.77 3.89 -17.91
CA LEU A 360 -6.60 3.96 -16.70
C LEU A 360 -6.99 5.41 -16.39
N GLY A 361 -6.13 6.37 -16.76
CA GLY A 361 -6.38 7.80 -16.61
C GLY A 361 -7.44 8.39 -17.54
N SER A 362 -7.89 7.66 -18.57
CA SER A 362 -8.96 8.10 -19.46
C SER A 362 -10.28 8.32 -18.69
N GLN A 363 -11.11 9.28 -19.09
CA GLN A 363 -12.42 9.57 -18.46
C GLN A 363 -12.39 10.01 -16.97
N ILE A 364 -11.24 9.95 -16.29
CA ILE A 364 -11.06 10.48 -14.92
C ILE A 364 -10.90 12.00 -15.01
N PRO A 365 -11.72 12.81 -14.31
CA PRO A 365 -11.63 14.26 -14.37
C PRO A 365 -10.30 14.75 -13.77
N ARG A 366 -9.83 15.91 -14.24
CA ARG A 366 -8.54 16.53 -13.86
C ARG A 366 -7.28 15.73 -14.25
N ASN A 367 -7.42 14.53 -14.83
CA ASN A 367 -6.32 13.76 -15.41
C ASN A 367 -6.33 13.82 -16.96
N GLY A 368 -5.14 13.94 -17.56
CA GLY A 368 -4.91 13.78 -18.98
C GLY A 368 -3.59 13.07 -19.24
N ARG A 369 -3.40 12.50 -20.44
CA ARG A 369 -2.12 11.86 -20.79
C ARG A 369 -0.98 12.89 -20.73
N GLY A 370 0.00 12.64 -19.87
CA GLY A 370 1.13 13.54 -19.64
C GLY A 370 0.87 14.65 -18.62
N THR A 371 -0.26 14.65 -17.91
CA THR A 371 -0.46 15.52 -16.73
C THR A 371 0.54 15.13 -15.63
N THR A 372 1.28 16.11 -15.12
CA THR A 372 2.22 15.94 -14.01
C THR A 372 2.00 16.99 -12.92
N ASP A 373 2.50 16.70 -11.72
CA ASP A 373 2.62 17.70 -10.65
C ASP A 373 3.73 18.74 -10.93
N HIS A 374 3.85 19.73 -10.05
CA HIS A 374 4.90 20.76 -10.05
C HIS A 374 6.34 20.23 -10.05
N LYS A 375 6.57 18.99 -9.58
CA LYS A 375 7.89 18.30 -9.54
C LYS A 375 8.13 17.42 -10.77
N GLY A 376 7.16 17.30 -11.68
CA GLY A 376 7.21 16.46 -12.87
C GLY A 376 6.88 14.98 -12.62
N HIS A 377 6.21 14.64 -11.53
CA HIS A 377 5.67 13.30 -11.27
C HIS A 377 4.33 13.10 -12.00
N PRO A 378 4.02 11.90 -12.54
CA PRO A 378 2.69 11.60 -13.07
C PRO A 378 1.64 11.68 -11.94
N VAL A 379 0.46 12.25 -12.22
CA VAL A 379 -0.60 12.41 -11.19
C VAL A 379 -1.43 11.14 -10.92
N ILE A 380 -1.29 10.12 -11.78
CA ILE A 380 -1.83 8.76 -11.58
C ILE A 380 -0.74 7.74 -11.94
N SER A 381 -0.57 6.72 -11.11
CA SER A 381 0.30 5.57 -11.42
C SER A 381 -0.29 4.25 -10.88
N VAL A 382 0.24 3.11 -11.31
CA VAL A 382 -0.07 1.80 -10.73
C VAL A 382 1.19 1.18 -10.15
N ASN A 383 1.16 0.79 -8.87
CA ASN A 383 2.28 0.16 -8.15
C ASN A 383 1.95 -1.26 -7.61
N SER A 384 0.68 -1.65 -7.66
CA SER A 384 0.15 -2.90 -7.10
C SER A 384 -0.37 -3.83 -8.20
N PRO A 385 -0.46 -5.15 -7.93
CA PRO A 385 -1.11 -6.08 -8.85
C PRO A 385 -2.59 -5.69 -9.07
N PRO A 386 -3.13 -5.85 -10.29
CA PRO A 386 -4.57 -5.98 -10.49
C PRO A 386 -5.14 -7.20 -9.75
N ILE A 387 -6.47 -7.32 -9.74
CA ILE A 387 -7.17 -8.59 -9.47
C ILE A 387 -8.04 -8.95 -10.69
N VAL A 388 -8.31 -10.23 -10.88
CA VAL A 388 -9.17 -10.72 -11.97
C VAL A 388 -10.13 -11.78 -11.43
N ALA A 389 -11.42 -11.61 -11.72
CA ALA A 389 -12.45 -12.63 -11.58
C ALA A 389 -13.62 -12.30 -12.54
N HIS A 390 -14.44 -13.30 -12.88
CA HIS A 390 -15.63 -13.14 -13.75
C HIS A 390 -15.32 -12.41 -15.08
N ASP A 391 -14.15 -12.68 -15.68
CA ASP A 391 -13.63 -12.02 -16.89
C ASP A 391 -13.50 -10.47 -16.82
N ILE A 392 -13.47 -9.91 -15.59
CA ILE A 392 -13.18 -8.51 -15.29
C ILE A 392 -11.82 -8.38 -14.59
N VAL A 393 -10.95 -7.52 -15.12
CA VAL A 393 -9.73 -7.06 -14.44
C VAL A 393 -9.97 -5.69 -13.79
N VAL A 394 -9.67 -5.59 -12.49
CA VAL A 394 -9.76 -4.36 -11.69
C VAL A 394 -8.37 -3.99 -11.20
N THR A 395 -7.95 -2.73 -11.36
CA THR A 395 -6.55 -2.30 -11.12
C THR A 395 -6.44 -1.21 -10.05
N PRO A 396 -5.58 -1.37 -9.02
CA PRO A 396 -5.32 -0.32 -8.02
C PRO A 396 -4.62 0.90 -8.64
N THR A 397 -4.86 2.09 -8.11
CA THR A 397 -4.26 3.35 -8.56
C THR A 397 -3.67 4.15 -7.39
N SER A 398 -2.54 4.81 -7.63
CA SER A 398 -1.94 5.80 -6.73
C SER A 398 -2.15 7.19 -7.31
N ILE A 399 -2.73 8.11 -6.53
CA ILE A 399 -2.77 9.56 -6.78
C ILE A 399 -1.54 10.20 -6.09
N SER A 400 -1.31 11.51 -6.25
CA SER A 400 -0.15 12.19 -5.66
C SER A 400 -0.45 12.80 -4.28
N ASP A 401 0.15 12.19 -3.26
CA ASP A 401 0.07 12.56 -1.84
C ASP A 401 0.73 13.93 -1.52
N GLN A 402 1.48 14.51 -2.47
CA GLN A 402 2.16 15.82 -2.29
C GLN A 402 1.63 16.93 -3.21
N PRO A 403 0.34 17.28 -3.13
CA PRO A 403 -0.23 18.36 -3.90
C PRO A 403 0.27 19.74 -3.42
N ILE A 404 0.28 20.71 -4.33
CA ILE A 404 0.26 22.15 -3.99
C ILE A 404 -1.08 22.81 -4.35
N THR A 405 -1.94 22.10 -5.10
CA THR A 405 -3.28 22.50 -5.52
C THR A 405 -4.36 21.68 -4.83
N LYS A 406 -5.52 22.27 -4.56
CA LYS A 406 -6.71 21.53 -4.13
C LYS A 406 -7.37 20.73 -5.26
N GLU A 407 -7.11 21.12 -6.51
CA GLU A 407 -7.52 20.39 -7.71
C GLU A 407 -6.58 19.18 -7.95
N GLN A 408 -7.10 17.96 -7.79
CA GLN A 408 -6.38 16.69 -8.02
C GLN A 408 -7.30 15.61 -8.60
N PRO A 409 -6.80 14.62 -9.38
CA PRO A 409 -7.65 13.55 -9.92
C PRO A 409 -8.28 12.68 -8.82
N PRO A 410 -9.57 12.29 -8.95
CA PRO A 410 -10.20 11.38 -8.01
C PRO A 410 -9.79 9.92 -8.29
N GLY A 411 -9.74 9.12 -7.23
CA GLY A 411 -9.32 7.72 -7.21
C GLY A 411 -10.30 6.70 -7.79
N TRP A 412 -11.05 7.08 -8.83
CA TRP A 412 -12.11 6.24 -9.41
C TRP A 412 -11.59 4.88 -9.89
N VAL A 413 -12.32 3.82 -9.53
CA VAL A 413 -11.94 2.43 -9.82
C VAL A 413 -12.73 1.93 -11.03
N LYS A 414 -12.11 1.10 -11.88
CA LYS A 414 -12.71 0.60 -13.13
C LYS A 414 -12.68 -0.92 -13.20
N GLY A 415 -13.79 -1.52 -13.63
CA GLY A 415 -13.83 -2.87 -14.17
C GLY A 415 -13.58 -2.84 -15.67
N ILE A 416 -12.58 -3.62 -16.11
CA ILE A 416 -12.15 -3.70 -17.50
C ILE A 416 -12.28 -5.13 -18.00
N ASP A 417 -12.80 -5.30 -19.22
CA ASP A 417 -12.90 -6.58 -19.92
C ASP A 417 -11.53 -7.20 -20.17
N VAL A 418 -11.26 -8.39 -19.64
CA VAL A 418 -9.97 -9.09 -19.84
C VAL A 418 -9.67 -9.35 -21.31
N ARG A 419 -10.68 -9.60 -22.16
CA ARG A 419 -10.46 -9.96 -23.55
C ARG A 419 -10.19 -8.74 -24.43
N THR A 420 -10.93 -7.64 -24.23
CA THR A 420 -10.98 -6.48 -25.14
C THR A 420 -10.37 -5.20 -24.58
N GLY A 421 -10.22 -5.05 -23.25
CA GLY A 421 -9.80 -3.79 -22.63
C GLY A 421 -10.90 -2.71 -22.57
N GLU A 422 -12.16 -3.05 -22.88
CA GLU A 422 -13.31 -2.17 -22.69
C GLU A 422 -13.58 -1.93 -21.19
N THR A 423 -13.80 -0.67 -20.78
CA THR A 423 -14.28 -0.36 -19.42
C THR A 423 -15.77 -0.69 -19.33
N LYS A 424 -16.14 -1.69 -18.51
CA LYS A 424 -17.55 -2.08 -18.30
C LYS A 424 -18.25 -1.17 -17.31
N TRP A 425 -17.56 -0.80 -16.24
CA TRP A 425 -18.07 0.05 -15.17
C TRP A 425 -16.96 0.91 -14.57
N MET A 426 -17.36 1.97 -13.87
CA MET A 426 -16.46 2.87 -13.14
C MET A 426 -17.13 3.36 -11.86
N PHE A 427 -16.56 2.99 -10.70
CA PHE A 427 -17.06 3.39 -9.39
C PHE A 427 -16.43 4.71 -8.94
N ARG A 428 -17.29 5.67 -8.56
CA ARG A 428 -16.93 7.06 -8.25
C ARG A 428 -16.64 7.25 -6.75
N THR A 429 -15.43 6.89 -6.30
CA THR A 429 -15.02 6.95 -4.89
C THR A 429 -15.06 8.37 -4.29
N VAL A 430 -14.61 9.36 -5.06
CA VAL A 430 -15.01 10.77 -4.88
C VAL A 430 -16.31 10.96 -5.68
N PRO A 431 -17.45 11.24 -5.03
CA PRO A 431 -18.76 11.30 -5.68
C PRO A 431 -18.89 12.49 -6.65
N GLN A 432 -19.97 12.48 -7.44
CA GLN A 432 -20.48 13.61 -8.22
C GLN A 432 -21.88 14.00 -7.72
N ALA A 433 -22.47 15.07 -8.28
CA ALA A 433 -23.76 15.65 -7.86
C ALA A 433 -24.96 14.68 -7.80
N ASP A 434 -24.86 13.50 -8.40
CA ASP A 434 -25.88 12.46 -8.46
C ASP A 434 -25.50 11.15 -7.73
N ASP A 435 -24.31 11.06 -7.12
CA ASP A 435 -23.87 9.90 -6.33
C ASP A 435 -24.33 9.96 -4.87
N ILE A 436 -24.47 8.78 -4.27
CA ILE A 436 -24.51 8.60 -2.81
C ILE A 436 -23.20 9.10 -2.16
N GLY A 437 -23.30 9.78 -1.02
CA GLY A 437 -22.15 10.28 -0.25
C GLY A 437 -21.76 11.72 -0.62
N VAL A 438 -22.28 12.28 -1.71
CA VAL A 438 -21.98 13.66 -2.15
C VAL A 438 -22.33 14.72 -1.10
N GLU A 439 -23.34 14.45 -0.27
CA GLU A 439 -23.76 15.26 0.87
C GLU A 439 -22.69 15.40 1.97
N THR A 440 -21.72 14.48 2.02
CA THR A 440 -20.57 14.54 2.95
C THR A 440 -19.41 15.40 2.44
N TRP A 441 -19.49 15.92 1.21
CA TRP A 441 -18.50 16.81 0.59
C TRP A 441 -19.04 18.23 0.52
N GLN A 442 -18.91 18.95 1.63
CA GLN A 442 -19.42 20.31 1.78
C GLN A 442 -18.68 21.29 0.84
N ASP A 443 -19.30 22.45 0.59
CA ASP A 443 -18.86 23.47 -0.38
C ASP A 443 -18.57 22.92 -1.80
N GLU A 444 -19.30 21.86 -2.18
CA GLU A 444 -19.13 21.11 -3.43
C GLU A 444 -17.68 20.65 -3.68
N SER A 445 -16.91 20.37 -2.63
CA SER A 445 -15.47 20.06 -2.70
C SER A 445 -15.14 18.86 -3.60
N TRP A 446 -16.05 17.90 -3.71
CA TRP A 446 -16.03 16.79 -4.68
C TRP A 446 -15.77 17.23 -6.14
N ARG A 447 -16.12 18.49 -6.50
CA ARG A 447 -15.87 19.07 -7.83
C ARG A 447 -14.38 19.21 -8.16
N TYR A 448 -13.49 19.25 -7.18
CA TYR A 448 -12.06 19.50 -7.38
C TYR A 448 -11.11 18.56 -6.59
N SER A 449 -11.51 18.07 -5.42
CA SER A 449 -10.68 17.16 -4.61
C SER A 449 -10.28 15.87 -5.34
N GLY A 450 -9.14 15.30 -4.94
CA GLY A 450 -8.62 14.04 -5.46
C GLY A 450 -8.47 12.98 -4.37
N GLY A 451 -7.70 11.93 -4.66
CA GLY A 451 -7.48 10.83 -3.72
C GLY A 451 -8.71 9.94 -3.57
N ALA A 452 -8.91 9.34 -2.39
CA ALA A 452 -9.89 8.27 -2.17
C ALA A 452 -9.72 7.09 -3.17
N ASN A 453 -8.48 6.81 -3.54
CA ASN A 453 -8.05 5.72 -4.42
C ASN A 453 -7.71 4.46 -3.63
N VAL A 454 -7.80 3.30 -4.28
CA VAL A 454 -7.19 2.06 -3.76
C VAL A 454 -5.76 2.00 -4.30
N TRP A 455 -4.76 2.44 -3.53
CA TRP A 455 -3.34 2.29 -3.89
C TRP A 455 -2.76 0.92 -3.49
N SER A 456 -3.44 0.26 -2.56
CA SER A 456 -3.10 -1.04 -2.01
C SER A 456 -3.56 -2.15 -2.96
N MET A 457 -4.38 -3.09 -2.51
CA MET A 457 -4.81 -4.29 -3.27
C MET A 457 -6.25 -4.64 -2.89
N PHE A 458 -6.96 -5.35 -3.78
CA PHE A 458 -8.33 -5.83 -3.56
C PHE A 458 -8.35 -7.28 -3.09
N SER A 459 -9.51 -7.72 -2.58
CA SER A 459 -9.89 -9.14 -2.47
C SER A 459 -11.24 -9.35 -3.15
N VAL A 460 -11.54 -10.60 -3.54
CA VAL A 460 -12.79 -11.00 -4.20
C VAL A 460 -13.36 -12.26 -3.54
N ASP A 461 -14.66 -12.28 -3.28
CA ASP A 461 -15.42 -13.52 -3.08
C ASP A 461 -16.04 -13.92 -4.43
N ASP A 462 -15.48 -14.94 -5.06
CA ASP A 462 -15.83 -15.42 -6.41
C ASP A 462 -17.19 -16.15 -6.43
N GLU A 463 -17.67 -16.65 -5.29
CA GLU A 463 -18.99 -17.28 -5.13
C GLU A 463 -20.11 -16.23 -5.02
N LEU A 464 -19.83 -15.12 -4.32
CA LEU A 464 -20.73 -13.96 -4.23
C LEU A 464 -20.67 -13.04 -5.46
N GLY A 465 -19.57 -13.07 -6.21
CA GLY A 465 -19.26 -12.09 -7.26
C GLY A 465 -18.87 -10.72 -6.71
N TYR A 466 -18.38 -10.64 -5.47
CA TYR A 466 -18.13 -9.36 -4.77
C TYR A 466 -16.64 -9.03 -4.72
N ILE A 467 -16.30 -7.79 -5.08
CA ILE A 467 -14.96 -7.21 -4.93
C ILE A 467 -14.95 -6.18 -3.79
N TYR A 468 -13.90 -6.24 -2.97
CA TYR A 468 -13.73 -5.40 -1.79
C TYR A 468 -12.61 -4.37 -1.99
N LEU A 469 -12.96 -3.09 -1.84
CA LEU A 469 -12.14 -1.92 -2.15
C LEU A 469 -11.72 -1.21 -0.84
N PRO A 470 -10.45 -1.37 -0.39
CA PRO A 470 -9.87 -0.57 0.69
C PRO A 470 -9.40 0.80 0.15
N THR A 471 -10.20 1.85 0.31
CA THR A 471 -9.86 3.20 -0.16
C THR A 471 -8.93 3.93 0.83
N GLY A 472 -8.11 4.82 0.27
CA GLY A 472 -7.27 5.74 1.03
C GLY A 472 -7.90 7.11 1.30
N THR A 473 -7.05 8.01 1.77
CA THR A 473 -7.38 9.38 2.18
C THR A 473 -7.65 10.29 0.96
N PRO A 474 -8.48 11.35 1.07
CA PRO A 474 -8.63 12.35 0.01
C PRO A 474 -7.50 13.37 0.02
N THR A 475 -6.95 13.63 -1.16
CA THR A 475 -5.89 14.61 -1.36
C THR A 475 -6.42 16.03 -1.08
N ASN A 476 -5.83 16.85 -0.21
CA ASN A 476 -4.61 16.65 0.60
C ASN A 476 -4.85 15.84 1.89
N ASP A 477 -4.02 14.84 2.12
CA ASP A 477 -4.19 13.81 3.16
C ASP A 477 -3.97 14.32 4.61
N TYR A 478 -3.40 15.52 4.76
CA TYR A 478 -3.04 16.14 6.03
C TYR A 478 -3.64 17.54 6.26
N TYR A 479 -4.44 18.06 5.32
CA TYR A 479 -5.19 19.30 5.49
C TYR A 479 -6.53 19.22 4.76
N GLY A 480 -7.62 19.22 5.53
CA GLY A 480 -8.99 19.03 5.09
C GLY A 480 -9.78 20.31 4.86
N GLY A 481 -9.25 21.49 5.21
CA GLY A 481 -9.96 22.78 5.11
C GLY A 481 -10.24 23.32 3.70
N HIS A 482 -9.97 22.54 2.64
CA HIS A 482 -10.50 22.73 1.28
C HIS A 482 -11.49 21.63 0.85
N ARG A 483 -11.84 20.69 1.75
CA ARG A 483 -12.75 19.56 1.58
C ARG A 483 -13.59 19.27 2.86
N PRO A 484 -14.35 20.25 3.38
CA PRO A 484 -15.12 20.10 4.62
C PRO A 484 -16.19 19.00 4.55
N GLY A 485 -16.52 18.41 5.71
CA GLY A 485 -17.41 17.25 5.84
C GLY A 485 -16.69 15.90 5.79
N ASP A 486 -17.40 14.80 6.03
CA ASP A 486 -16.78 13.49 6.29
C ASP A 486 -16.15 12.81 5.05
N THR A 487 -16.39 13.33 3.84
CA THR A 487 -15.74 12.95 2.56
C THR A 487 -15.89 11.48 2.10
N LEU A 488 -17.03 10.85 2.34
CA LEU A 488 -17.35 9.49 1.87
C LEU A 488 -17.20 9.36 0.33
N PHE A 489 -16.43 8.44 -0.26
CA PHE A 489 -15.88 7.18 0.26
C PHE A 489 -14.37 7.22 0.59
N ALA A 490 -13.91 8.28 1.26
CA ALA A 490 -12.59 8.33 1.93
C ALA A 490 -12.42 7.20 2.96
N GLU A 491 -11.20 6.65 3.08
CA GLU A 491 -10.78 5.76 4.18
C GLU A 491 -11.85 4.68 4.51
N SER A 492 -12.37 4.05 3.47
CA SER A 492 -13.55 3.19 3.49
C SER A 492 -13.25 1.79 2.97
N LEU A 493 -13.97 0.80 3.49
CA LEU A 493 -14.09 -0.52 2.90
C LEU A 493 -15.41 -0.54 2.12
N VAL A 494 -15.34 -0.66 0.79
CA VAL A 494 -16.52 -0.65 -0.09
C VAL A 494 -16.64 -2.00 -0.79
N ALA A 495 -17.83 -2.61 -0.75
CA ALA A 495 -18.12 -3.83 -1.49
C ALA A 495 -18.92 -3.52 -2.76
N LEU A 496 -18.43 -3.96 -3.91
CA LEU A 496 -19.10 -3.86 -5.20
C LEU A 496 -19.37 -5.25 -5.78
N ASP A 497 -20.44 -5.37 -6.56
CA ASP A 497 -20.57 -6.43 -7.56
C ASP A 497 -19.49 -6.28 -8.64
N ILE A 498 -18.78 -7.36 -8.99
CA ILE A 498 -17.60 -7.28 -9.86
C ILE A 498 -17.94 -7.20 -11.36
N GLU A 499 -19.09 -7.72 -11.80
CA GLU A 499 -19.51 -7.65 -13.21
C GLU A 499 -20.06 -6.26 -13.58
N THR A 500 -20.74 -5.60 -12.63
CA THR A 500 -21.51 -4.36 -12.85
C THR A 500 -20.94 -3.12 -12.17
N GLY A 501 -20.15 -3.28 -11.10
CA GLY A 501 -19.69 -2.19 -10.26
C GLY A 501 -20.76 -1.61 -9.33
N GLU A 502 -21.93 -2.25 -9.19
CA GLU A 502 -22.98 -1.80 -8.27
C GLU A 502 -22.54 -1.94 -6.80
N ARG A 503 -22.77 -0.90 -5.99
CA ARG A 503 -22.33 -0.84 -4.59
C ARG A 503 -23.29 -1.59 -3.67
N ILE A 504 -22.85 -2.75 -3.17
CA ILE A 504 -23.60 -3.57 -2.20
C ILE A 504 -23.65 -2.87 -0.84
N TRP A 505 -22.52 -2.80 -0.14
CA TRP A 505 -22.37 -2.18 1.19
C TRP A 505 -21.09 -1.35 1.26
N HIS A 506 -20.93 -0.57 2.33
CA HIS A 506 -19.70 0.14 2.63
C HIS A 506 -19.58 0.46 4.12
N PHE A 507 -18.37 0.71 4.60
CA PHE A 507 -18.08 1.26 5.91
C PHE A 507 -16.93 2.27 5.82
N GLN A 508 -17.09 3.45 6.43
CA GLN A 508 -16.03 4.46 6.54
C GLN A 508 -15.34 4.35 7.90
N ALA A 509 -14.00 4.29 7.90
CA ALA A 509 -13.18 4.07 9.09
C ALA A 509 -12.51 5.34 9.64
N VAL A 510 -12.58 6.45 8.90
CA VAL A 510 -12.17 7.79 9.33
C VAL A 510 -13.14 8.81 8.74
N HIS A 511 -13.75 9.63 9.58
CA HIS A 511 -14.56 10.77 9.17
C HIS A 511 -13.67 12.00 9.02
N HIS A 512 -13.61 12.59 7.81
CA HIS A 512 -12.76 13.75 7.51
C HIS A 512 -11.27 13.53 7.90
N GLY A 513 -10.63 12.50 7.32
CA GLY A 513 -9.25 12.16 7.68
C GLY A 513 -8.24 13.26 7.36
N VAL A 514 -7.32 13.50 8.29
CA VAL A 514 -6.17 14.42 8.16
C VAL A 514 -4.85 13.79 8.67
N TRP A 515 -4.81 12.47 8.70
CA TRP A 515 -3.74 11.66 9.31
C TRP A 515 -3.08 10.68 8.34
N ASP A 516 -3.53 10.62 7.09
CA ASP A 516 -3.19 9.57 6.14
C ASP A 516 -3.43 8.14 6.73
N TYR A 517 -4.66 7.84 7.16
CA TYR A 517 -5.02 6.61 7.90
C TYR A 517 -5.78 5.57 7.06
N ASP A 518 -5.47 5.50 5.77
CA ASP A 518 -5.91 4.48 4.79
C ASP A 518 -6.10 3.06 5.34
N PHE A 519 -6.91 2.29 4.62
CA PHE A 519 -6.76 0.84 4.55
C PHE A 519 -5.59 0.46 3.61
N PRO A 520 -4.42 0.04 4.12
CA PRO A 520 -3.17 0.06 3.35
C PRO A 520 -2.90 -1.26 2.62
N THR A 521 -3.81 -2.22 2.66
CA THR A 521 -3.65 -3.61 2.21
C THR A 521 -5.02 -4.22 1.94
N HIS A 522 -5.07 -5.34 1.21
CA HIS A 522 -6.32 -6.06 0.93
C HIS A 522 -6.92 -6.66 2.22
N PRO A 523 -8.24 -6.80 2.31
CA PRO A 523 -8.89 -7.50 3.43
C PRO A 523 -8.74 -9.02 3.30
N ASN A 524 -8.60 -9.73 4.42
CA ASN A 524 -8.62 -11.20 4.41
C ASN A 524 -10.08 -11.70 4.48
N LEU A 525 -10.48 -12.56 3.53
CA LEU A 525 -11.77 -13.27 3.56
C LEU A 525 -11.64 -14.58 4.33
N ILE A 526 -12.63 -14.90 5.17
CA ILE A 526 -12.60 -16.04 6.09
C ILE A 526 -14.02 -16.38 6.56
N ASP A 527 -14.34 -17.66 6.73
CA ASP A 527 -15.58 -18.10 7.36
C ASP A 527 -15.30 -18.43 8.84
N ILE A 528 -16.13 -17.92 9.76
CA ILE A 528 -15.92 -17.97 11.21
C ILE A 528 -17.20 -18.32 11.96
N THR A 529 -17.10 -18.86 13.18
CA THR A 529 -18.27 -19.15 14.03
C THR A 529 -18.22 -18.31 15.32
N VAL A 530 -19.05 -17.26 15.39
CA VAL A 530 -19.12 -16.34 16.55
C VAL A 530 -20.41 -16.56 17.33
N ASP A 531 -20.30 -16.85 18.63
CA ASP A 531 -21.42 -17.21 19.52
C ASP A 531 -22.29 -18.39 18.99
N GLY A 532 -21.69 -19.31 18.23
CA GLY A 532 -22.42 -20.43 17.61
C GLY A 532 -23.22 -20.06 16.35
N ARG A 533 -22.91 -18.93 15.73
CA ARG A 533 -23.46 -18.46 14.45
C ARG A 533 -22.32 -18.42 13.43
N ASP A 534 -22.49 -19.13 12.31
CA ASP A 534 -21.53 -19.09 11.21
C ASP A 534 -21.70 -17.78 10.42
N ILE A 535 -20.59 -17.17 10.04
CA ILE A 535 -20.50 -15.87 9.36
C ILE A 535 -19.52 -16.00 8.20
N LYS A 536 -19.95 -15.65 6.98
CA LYS A 536 -19.02 -15.37 5.87
C LYS A 536 -18.36 -14.03 6.16
N ALA A 537 -17.21 -14.02 6.82
CA ALA A 537 -16.60 -12.79 7.34
C ALA A 537 -15.52 -12.20 6.43
N ILE A 538 -15.21 -10.93 6.69
CA ILE A 538 -14.14 -10.15 6.08
C ILE A 538 -13.40 -9.37 7.17
N ALA A 539 -12.08 -9.49 7.22
CA ALA A 539 -11.22 -8.84 8.20
C ALA A 539 -10.26 -7.85 7.51
N GLN A 540 -10.42 -6.56 7.81
CA GLN A 540 -9.61 -5.49 7.24
C GLN A 540 -8.73 -4.85 8.32
N VAL A 541 -7.40 -4.99 8.19
CA VAL A 541 -6.43 -4.27 9.03
C VAL A 541 -6.20 -2.85 8.50
N SER A 542 -6.06 -1.87 9.39
CA SER A 542 -5.88 -0.44 9.05
C SER A 542 -4.50 0.11 9.43
N LYS A 543 -4.12 1.27 8.88
CA LYS A 543 -2.96 2.02 9.38
C LYS A 543 -3.10 2.41 10.85
N GLN A 544 -4.33 2.64 11.32
CA GLN A 544 -4.65 3.03 12.70
C GLN A 544 -4.26 1.98 13.75
N GLY A 545 -4.09 0.71 13.36
CA GLY A 545 -3.82 -0.39 14.31
C GLY A 545 -5.07 -1.17 14.74
N PHE A 546 -6.21 -0.95 14.07
CA PHE A 546 -7.43 -1.75 14.25
C PHE A 546 -7.57 -2.85 13.20
N THR A 547 -8.25 -3.92 13.57
CA THR A 547 -8.88 -4.84 12.62
C THR A 547 -10.38 -4.56 12.65
N TYR A 548 -10.98 -4.23 11.51
CA TYR A 548 -12.42 -4.14 11.36
C TYR A 548 -12.94 -5.45 10.78
N VAL A 549 -14.02 -5.99 11.34
CA VAL A 549 -14.54 -7.31 10.96
C VAL A 549 -16.04 -7.24 10.72
N PHE A 550 -16.47 -7.65 9.53
CA PHE A 550 -17.86 -7.60 9.07
C PHE A 550 -18.30 -8.96 8.53
N ASP A 551 -19.61 -9.20 8.46
CA ASP A 551 -20.17 -10.13 7.48
C ASP A 551 -19.94 -9.54 6.07
N ARG A 552 -19.34 -10.32 5.18
CA ARG A 552 -18.89 -9.85 3.86
C ARG A 552 -20.00 -9.81 2.81
N VAL A 553 -21.15 -10.41 3.10
CA VAL A 553 -22.37 -10.36 2.29
C VAL A 553 -23.14 -9.07 2.59
N THR A 554 -23.31 -8.73 3.88
CA THR A 554 -24.19 -7.64 4.31
C THR A 554 -23.47 -6.33 4.67
N GLY A 555 -22.21 -6.40 5.09
CA GLY A 555 -21.48 -5.28 5.69
C GLY A 555 -21.85 -5.02 7.16
N GLU A 556 -22.64 -5.89 7.80
CA GLU A 556 -22.93 -5.77 9.24
C GLU A 556 -21.66 -6.10 10.06
N PRO A 557 -21.25 -5.24 11.02
CA PRO A 557 -20.06 -5.47 11.81
C PRO A 557 -20.27 -6.63 12.82
N VAL A 558 -19.30 -7.54 12.89
CA VAL A 558 -19.39 -8.77 13.72
C VAL A 558 -19.45 -8.44 15.22
N TRP A 559 -18.80 -7.34 15.62
CA TRP A 559 -18.89 -6.74 16.96
C TRP A 559 -19.14 -5.24 16.85
N PRO A 560 -19.70 -4.58 17.89
CA PRO A 560 -20.04 -3.16 17.82
C PRO A 560 -18.85 -2.27 17.45
N ILE A 561 -19.12 -1.27 16.61
CA ILE A 561 -18.25 -0.13 16.33
C ILE A 561 -18.92 1.10 16.97
N GLU A 562 -18.18 1.82 17.80
CA GLU A 562 -18.68 2.94 18.58
C GLU A 562 -18.20 4.27 18.02
N GLU A 563 -19.12 5.19 17.74
CA GLU A 563 -18.76 6.60 17.58
C GLU A 563 -18.30 7.17 18.91
N ARG A 564 -17.04 7.60 18.97
CA ARG A 564 -16.46 8.22 20.17
C ARG A 564 -15.97 9.62 19.86
N GLY A 565 -16.21 10.55 20.79
CA GLY A 565 -15.73 11.93 20.69
C GLY A 565 -14.21 12.00 20.66
N VAL A 566 -13.66 12.80 19.76
CA VAL A 566 -12.21 13.03 19.59
C VAL A 566 -11.85 14.49 19.82
N GLU A 567 -10.56 14.78 19.93
CA GLU A 567 -10.06 16.16 19.92
C GLU A 567 -10.20 16.76 18.51
N THR A 568 -10.56 18.04 18.41
CA THR A 568 -10.73 18.76 17.12
C THR A 568 -10.00 20.11 17.04
N ASP A 569 -9.34 20.54 18.13
CA ASP A 569 -8.63 21.81 18.23
C ASP A 569 -7.32 21.82 17.40
N THR A 570 -7.19 22.77 16.47
CA THR A 570 -5.99 22.94 15.63
C THR A 570 -5.75 24.40 15.26
N ASP A 571 -4.50 24.73 14.90
CA ASP A 571 -4.05 26.05 14.42
C ASP A 571 -3.89 26.10 12.87
N LEU A 572 -4.41 25.08 12.18
CA LEU A 572 -4.57 25.04 10.73
C LEU A 572 -5.81 25.86 10.33
N ASP A 573 -5.62 27.13 9.95
CA ASP A 573 -6.70 28.03 9.53
C ASP A 573 -7.59 27.40 8.44
N GLY A 574 -8.90 27.32 8.70
CA GLY A 574 -9.89 26.74 7.79
C GLY A 574 -10.17 25.25 8.00
N GLU A 575 -9.43 24.57 8.87
CA GLU A 575 -9.64 23.15 9.18
C GLU A 575 -10.90 22.93 10.04
N VAL A 576 -11.70 21.90 9.72
CA VAL A 576 -12.95 21.57 10.45
C VAL A 576 -13.07 20.06 10.61
N LEU A 577 -12.38 19.53 11.62
CA LEU A 577 -12.32 18.09 11.90
C LEU A 577 -13.66 17.53 12.42
N SER A 578 -13.97 16.29 12.04
CA SER A 578 -15.20 15.62 12.49
C SER A 578 -15.13 15.33 14.01
N PRO A 579 -16.18 15.61 14.80
CA PRO A 579 -16.13 15.56 16.26
C PRO A 579 -16.16 14.15 16.85
N THR A 580 -16.52 13.14 16.05
CA THR A 580 -16.49 11.72 16.43
C THR A 580 -15.75 10.91 15.37
N GLN A 581 -15.29 9.72 15.77
CA GLN A 581 -14.66 8.73 14.89
C GLN A 581 -15.12 7.31 15.30
N PRO A 582 -15.09 6.35 14.36
CA PRO A 582 -15.53 4.98 14.60
C PRO A 582 -14.44 4.10 15.24
N PHE A 583 -14.69 3.63 16.47
CA PHE A 583 -13.80 2.71 17.19
C PHE A 583 -14.41 1.30 17.28
N PRO A 584 -13.81 0.25 16.68
CA PRO A 584 -14.26 -1.11 16.89
C PRO A 584 -14.04 -1.55 18.34
N THR A 585 -15.03 -2.24 18.92
CA THR A 585 -14.93 -2.78 20.30
C THR A 585 -14.18 -4.11 20.36
N ARG A 586 -14.22 -4.89 19.27
CA ARG A 586 -13.42 -6.09 19.03
C ARG A 586 -13.05 -6.17 17.53
N PRO A 587 -11.91 -6.79 17.17
CA PRO A 587 -10.83 -7.19 18.08
C PRO A 587 -10.16 -6.00 18.79
N LEU A 588 -9.42 -6.26 19.87
CA LEU A 588 -8.59 -5.22 20.48
C LEU A 588 -7.55 -4.70 19.46
N PRO A 589 -7.17 -3.41 19.49
CA PRO A 589 -6.15 -2.86 18.59
C PRO A 589 -4.82 -3.61 18.74
N PHE A 590 -4.19 -3.91 17.60
CA PHE A 590 -2.90 -4.62 17.55
C PHE A 590 -1.69 -3.68 17.65
N GLU A 591 -1.90 -2.37 17.55
CA GLU A 591 -0.88 -1.33 17.76
C GLU A 591 -1.36 -0.23 18.72
N ASP A 592 -0.41 0.55 19.24
CA ASP A 592 -0.68 1.61 20.20
C ASP A 592 -1.51 2.77 19.63
N GLN A 593 -2.58 3.14 20.35
CA GLN A 593 -3.60 4.10 19.92
C GLN A 593 -3.32 5.54 20.40
N GLY A 594 -2.21 6.13 19.95
CA GLY A 594 -1.80 7.48 20.30
C GLY A 594 -0.48 7.57 21.08
N SER A 595 -0.27 8.72 21.72
CA SER A 595 0.96 9.07 22.44
C SER A 595 0.67 9.71 23.81
N SER A 596 1.39 9.29 24.85
CA SER A 596 1.28 9.86 26.21
C SER A 596 2.59 9.75 26.99
N ILE A 597 2.69 10.52 28.09
CA ILE A 597 3.85 10.52 29.01
C ILE A 597 4.12 9.13 29.62
N ASP A 598 3.09 8.31 29.79
CA ASP A 598 3.22 6.97 30.40
C ASP A 598 3.62 5.89 29.39
N GLN A 599 3.47 6.17 28.09
CA GLN A 599 4.01 5.35 27.00
C GLN A 599 5.49 5.66 26.69
N LEU A 600 6.07 6.73 27.23
CA LEU A 600 7.51 7.03 27.09
C LEU A 600 8.38 6.00 27.82
N ILE A 601 9.60 5.77 27.33
CA ILE A 601 10.53 4.84 27.98
C ILE A 601 10.85 5.22 29.43
N ASP A 602 11.01 4.20 30.27
CA ASP A 602 11.30 4.33 31.70
C ASP A 602 12.30 3.27 32.20
N PHE A 603 13.10 2.70 31.29
CA PHE A 603 14.14 1.71 31.61
C PHE A 603 15.14 2.18 32.69
N THR A 604 15.39 3.50 32.79
CA THR A 604 15.99 4.15 33.96
C THR A 604 15.30 5.52 34.22
N PRO A 605 15.43 6.10 35.43
CA PRO A 605 14.89 7.44 35.72
C PRO A 605 15.46 8.54 34.81
N GLU A 606 16.74 8.44 34.44
CA GLU A 606 17.43 9.39 33.56
C GLU A 606 16.86 9.31 32.14
N LEU A 607 16.65 8.10 31.63
CA LEU A 607 16.03 7.87 30.32
C LEU A 607 14.57 8.37 30.28
N ARG A 608 13.80 8.21 31.38
CA ARG A 608 12.45 8.80 31.48
C ARG A 608 12.49 10.32 31.47
N ALA A 609 13.43 10.93 32.20
CA ALA A 609 13.60 12.39 32.20
C ALA A 609 13.97 12.93 30.82
N MET A 610 14.88 12.25 30.10
CA MET A 610 15.23 12.56 28.71
C MET A 610 14.01 12.45 27.77
N ALA A 611 13.19 11.42 27.90
CA ALA A 611 11.99 11.24 27.07
C ALA A 611 10.91 12.31 27.33
N VAL A 612 10.69 12.68 28.60
CA VAL A 612 9.76 13.76 28.98
C VAL A 612 10.23 15.11 28.45
N GLU A 613 11.53 15.43 28.55
CA GLU A 613 12.10 16.65 27.99
C GLU A 613 12.01 16.66 26.45
N ALA A 614 12.20 15.53 25.76
CA ALA A 614 12.09 15.45 24.31
C ALA A 614 10.68 15.80 23.78
N VAL A 615 9.62 15.35 24.46
CA VAL A 615 8.23 15.62 24.02
C VAL A 615 7.64 16.93 24.54
N ARG A 616 8.33 17.68 25.41
CA ARG A 616 7.78 18.85 26.13
C ARG A 616 7.17 19.96 25.26
N HIS A 617 7.57 20.05 23.99
CA HIS A 617 7.11 21.02 23.01
C HIS A 617 6.25 20.39 21.90
N HIS A 618 5.72 19.18 22.10
CA HIS A 618 4.88 18.47 21.13
C HIS A 618 3.51 18.14 21.74
N ARG A 619 2.44 18.14 20.93
CA ARG A 619 1.12 17.67 21.39
C ARG A 619 1.15 16.14 21.49
N LEU A 620 0.69 15.65 22.63
CA LEU A 620 0.41 14.24 22.93
C LEU A 620 -1.10 14.07 23.05
N GLY A 621 -1.63 12.90 22.71
CA GLY A 621 -3.07 12.61 22.74
C GLY A 621 -3.42 11.25 22.14
N GLY A 622 -4.71 11.00 21.90
CA GLY A 622 -5.20 9.75 21.30
C GLY A 622 -4.88 9.58 19.81
N LEU A 623 -5.31 8.45 19.23
CA LEU A 623 -5.13 8.10 17.81
C LEU A 623 -5.40 9.27 16.83
N PHE A 624 -6.54 9.94 17.02
CA PHE A 624 -7.04 11.04 16.19
C PHE A 624 -6.70 12.42 16.80
N SER A 625 -5.54 12.57 17.43
CA SER A 625 -5.06 13.89 17.89
C SER A 625 -4.95 14.83 16.68
N PRO A 626 -5.57 16.03 16.68
CA PRO A 626 -5.50 16.96 15.57
C PRO A 626 -4.04 17.28 15.20
N PRO A 627 -3.69 17.23 13.90
CA PRO A 627 -2.45 17.82 13.43
C PRO A 627 -2.40 19.30 13.77
N MET A 628 -1.19 19.83 13.97
CA MET A 628 -0.98 21.24 14.26
C MET A 628 0.35 21.69 13.64
N ARG A 629 0.50 23.00 13.45
CA ARG A 629 1.68 23.60 12.83
C ARG A 629 2.89 23.55 13.77
N THR A 630 4.04 23.91 13.20
CA THR A 630 5.24 24.22 13.97
C THR A 630 5.34 25.72 14.16
N VAL A 631 5.53 26.13 15.42
CA VAL A 631 5.67 27.52 15.85
C VAL A 631 7.09 27.71 16.39
N GLU A 632 7.79 28.76 15.94
CA GLU A 632 9.11 29.12 16.47
C GLU A 632 9.02 29.44 17.97
N ASP A 633 9.96 28.92 18.76
CA ASP A 633 9.95 28.93 20.24
C ASP A 633 8.66 28.36 20.92
N GLY A 634 7.78 27.71 20.16
CA GLY A 634 6.48 27.21 20.61
C GLY A 634 6.28 25.70 20.36
N MET A 635 5.04 25.30 20.11
CA MET A 635 4.69 23.91 19.80
C MET A 635 5.27 23.48 18.45
N GLN A 636 5.84 22.28 18.41
CA GLN A 636 6.57 21.71 17.26
C GLN A 636 5.71 20.73 16.44
N GLY A 637 4.41 20.69 16.66
CA GLY A 637 3.48 19.75 16.03
C GLY A 637 2.97 18.64 16.97
N THR A 638 2.08 17.81 16.45
CA THR A 638 1.46 16.68 17.14
C THR A 638 2.24 15.38 16.91
N ILE A 639 2.46 14.57 17.96
CA ILE A 639 3.02 13.22 17.80
C ILE A 639 1.91 12.25 17.38
N GLN A 640 1.80 12.07 16.07
CA GLN A 640 0.95 11.05 15.47
C GLN A 640 1.53 9.66 15.73
N ARG A 641 0.73 8.76 16.29
CA ARG A 641 1.08 7.37 16.59
C ARG A 641 -0.18 6.49 16.49
N PRO A 642 -0.26 5.51 15.57
CA PRO A 642 0.78 5.11 14.62
C PRO A 642 1.21 6.21 13.63
N ALA A 643 2.44 6.13 13.14
CA ALA A 643 2.97 7.07 12.14
C ALA A 643 2.22 7.01 10.80
N ILE A 644 2.54 7.91 9.88
CA ILE A 644 2.20 7.84 8.43
C ILE A 644 2.36 6.42 7.83
N GLY A 645 3.41 5.69 8.25
CA GLY A 645 3.65 4.33 7.80
C GLY A 645 2.59 3.31 8.26
N GLY A 646 1.64 3.70 9.11
CA GLY A 646 0.67 2.84 9.78
C GLY A 646 1.30 1.85 10.75
N GLY A 647 0.46 1.24 11.59
CA GLY A 647 0.79 0.02 12.31
C GLY A 647 0.98 -1.15 11.31
N ALA A 648 -0.08 -1.48 10.58
CA ALA A 648 -0.02 -2.31 9.37
C ALA A 648 0.30 -1.48 8.12
N ASN A 649 0.71 -2.14 7.04
CA ASN A 649 0.91 -1.54 5.71
C ASN A 649 0.77 -2.61 4.60
N TRP A 650 1.18 -2.32 3.35
CA TRP A 650 0.85 -3.12 2.16
C TRP A 650 1.21 -4.60 2.20
N MET A 651 2.16 -5.02 3.03
CA MET A 651 2.51 -6.43 3.22
C MET A 651 1.31 -7.29 3.65
N GLY A 652 0.37 -6.68 4.39
CA GLY A 652 -0.88 -7.28 4.84
C GLY A 652 -0.75 -8.28 5.99
N SER A 653 -1.90 -8.76 6.42
CA SER A 653 -2.07 -9.90 7.32
C SER A 653 -2.31 -11.19 6.52
N ALA A 654 -2.14 -12.33 7.19
CA ALA A 654 -2.53 -13.64 6.69
C ALA A 654 -3.58 -14.25 7.63
N VAL A 655 -4.51 -15.05 7.11
CA VAL A 655 -5.51 -15.77 7.92
C VAL A 655 -5.42 -17.27 7.66
N ASP A 656 -5.48 -18.05 8.73
CA ASP A 656 -5.49 -19.51 8.70
C ASP A 656 -6.95 -20.01 8.61
N PRO A 657 -7.39 -20.58 7.47
CA PRO A 657 -8.79 -20.97 7.28
C PRO A 657 -9.19 -22.20 8.08
N ASP A 658 -8.22 -23.00 8.55
CA ASP A 658 -8.50 -24.19 9.37
C ASP A 658 -8.67 -23.85 10.87
N THR A 659 -8.30 -22.63 11.29
CA THR A 659 -8.38 -22.18 12.69
C THR A 659 -9.13 -20.86 12.91
N GLY A 660 -9.35 -20.06 11.85
CA GLY A 660 -9.93 -18.71 11.95
C GLY A 660 -8.98 -17.67 12.58
N ILE A 661 -7.68 -17.96 12.69
CA ILE A 661 -6.70 -17.07 13.32
C ILE A 661 -6.06 -16.15 12.28
N LEU A 662 -6.10 -14.84 12.56
CA LEU A 662 -5.52 -13.76 11.76
C LEU A 662 -4.17 -13.33 12.34
N TYR A 663 -3.13 -13.30 11.51
CA TYR A 663 -1.75 -12.98 11.90
C TYR A 663 -1.31 -11.65 11.27
N ILE A 664 -0.98 -10.67 12.13
CA ILE A 664 -0.75 -9.28 11.74
C ILE A 664 0.66 -8.84 12.16
N PRO A 665 1.62 -8.66 11.22
CA PRO A 665 2.90 -8.01 11.51
C PRO A 665 2.77 -6.48 11.47
N SER A 666 3.21 -5.80 12.53
CA SER A 666 3.04 -4.35 12.69
C SER A 666 4.28 -3.64 13.25
N VAL A 667 4.32 -2.31 13.13
CA VAL A 667 5.37 -1.46 13.74
C VAL A 667 4.78 -0.40 14.65
N ASN A 668 5.45 -0.20 15.78
CA ASN A 668 5.17 0.84 16.77
C ASN A 668 6.06 2.05 16.45
N ALA A 669 5.59 2.88 15.53
CA ALA A 669 6.28 4.06 15.04
C ALA A 669 5.45 5.33 15.23
N TYR A 670 6.10 6.49 15.23
CA TYR A 670 5.47 7.81 15.36
C TYR A 670 6.01 8.79 14.30
N SER A 671 5.21 9.78 13.95
CA SER A 671 5.57 10.89 13.05
C SER A 671 5.10 12.23 13.61
N VAL A 672 5.75 13.31 13.15
CA VAL A 672 5.29 14.69 13.35
C VAL A 672 5.25 15.32 11.96
N MET A 673 4.07 15.77 11.53
CA MET A 673 3.92 16.48 10.26
C MET A 673 4.44 17.92 10.40
N LYS A 674 5.15 18.40 9.38
CA LYS A 674 5.46 19.83 9.20
C LYS A 674 4.62 20.39 8.08
N TYR A 675 4.04 21.56 8.30
CA TYR A 675 3.19 22.24 7.34
C TYR A 675 3.91 23.40 6.67
N VAL A 676 3.71 23.53 5.37
CA VAL A 676 4.12 24.71 4.58
C VAL A 676 2.93 25.22 3.78
N THR A 677 2.85 26.54 3.59
CA THR A 677 1.98 27.12 2.56
C THR A 677 2.73 27.04 1.22
N PRO A 678 2.15 26.44 0.17
CA PRO A 678 2.75 26.43 -1.17
C PRO A 678 3.04 27.82 -1.73
N ASP A 679 4.04 27.94 -2.61
CA ASP A 679 4.28 29.18 -3.35
C ASP A 679 3.25 29.35 -4.49
N PRO A 680 2.45 30.43 -4.53
CA PRO A 680 1.57 30.74 -5.65
C PRO A 680 2.31 30.90 -6.99
N ALA A 681 3.61 31.23 -6.98
CA ALA A 681 4.44 31.29 -8.18
C ALA A 681 4.71 29.92 -8.81
N GLU A 682 4.65 28.83 -8.04
CA GLU A 682 4.66 27.44 -8.54
C GLU A 682 3.25 26.94 -8.90
N GLY A 683 2.22 27.79 -8.78
CA GLY A 683 0.81 27.45 -9.00
C GLY A 683 0.08 26.94 -7.76
N GLY A 684 0.67 27.07 -6.57
CA GLY A 684 0.08 26.63 -5.32
C GLY A 684 -1.19 27.40 -4.91
N ASN A 685 -2.19 26.69 -4.39
CA ASN A 685 -3.44 27.29 -3.90
C ASN A 685 -4.03 26.64 -2.62
N LEU A 686 -3.40 25.60 -2.07
CA LEU A 686 -3.71 25.11 -0.73
C LEU A 686 -3.30 26.15 0.34
N ALA A 687 -3.99 26.21 1.47
CA ALA A 687 -3.54 27.00 2.62
C ALA A 687 -2.30 26.35 3.28
N TYR A 688 -2.34 25.02 3.39
CA TYR A 688 -1.31 24.17 3.97
C TYR A 688 -1.11 22.90 3.14
N THR A 689 0.13 22.42 3.05
CA THR A 689 0.49 21.10 2.50
C THR A 689 1.65 20.48 3.28
N GLN A 690 2.00 19.24 2.93
CA GLN A 690 3.11 18.49 3.51
C GLN A 690 4.46 19.20 3.27
N GLY A 691 5.04 19.78 4.33
CA GLY A 691 6.46 20.19 4.38
C GLY A 691 7.41 19.02 4.69
N GLY A 692 6.86 17.85 5.03
CA GLY A 692 7.59 16.62 5.32
C GLY A 692 7.57 16.23 6.80
N PHE A 693 8.12 15.05 7.09
CA PHE A 693 7.98 14.35 8.38
C PHE A 693 9.22 14.49 9.29
N GLN A 694 9.97 15.59 9.15
CA GLN A 694 11.23 15.80 9.88
C GLN A 694 11.00 16.46 11.24
N THR A 695 11.90 16.18 12.19
CA THR A 695 11.77 16.56 13.62
C THR A 695 10.47 16.07 14.27
N ALA A 696 10.26 14.75 14.23
CA ALA A 696 9.72 14.07 15.40
C ALA A 696 10.73 14.19 16.57
N PRO A 697 10.29 14.20 17.85
CA PRO A 697 11.19 14.38 18.99
C PRO A 697 12.21 13.25 19.09
N LEU A 698 13.48 13.55 18.82
CA LEU A 698 14.57 12.58 18.84
C LEU A 698 15.19 12.49 20.24
N MET A 699 15.26 11.28 20.76
CA MET A 699 16.09 10.99 21.92
C MET A 699 17.58 11.01 21.53
N PRO A 700 18.48 11.46 22.43
CA PRO A 700 19.92 11.46 22.17
C PRO A 700 20.47 10.11 21.72
N GLN A 701 21.47 10.15 20.83
CA GLN A 701 22.21 8.99 20.29
C GLN A 701 21.36 7.90 19.59
N GLY A 702 20.08 8.15 19.30
CA GLY A 702 19.19 7.16 18.65
C GLY A 702 18.52 6.19 19.62
N LEU A 703 18.48 6.53 20.91
CA LEU A 703 17.60 5.89 21.89
C LEU A 703 16.13 5.86 21.39
N PRO A 704 15.34 4.85 21.79
CA PRO A 704 13.89 4.87 21.56
C PRO A 704 13.19 5.89 22.46
N LEU A 705 12.08 6.47 21.97
CA LEU A 705 11.26 7.43 22.73
C LEU A 705 10.13 6.75 23.50
N PHE A 706 9.37 5.89 22.82
CA PHE A 706 8.25 5.14 23.39
C PHE A 706 8.68 3.74 23.85
N LYS A 707 7.82 3.11 24.66
CA LYS A 707 7.99 1.75 25.16
C LYS A 707 7.93 0.70 24.03
N PRO A 708 8.66 -0.42 24.19
CA PRO A 708 8.60 -1.58 23.29
C PRO A 708 7.25 -2.31 23.42
N PRO A 709 6.90 -3.21 22.47
CA PRO A 709 7.69 -3.64 21.32
C PRO A 709 7.70 -2.61 20.17
N TYR A 710 8.82 -2.48 19.45
CA TYR A 710 8.99 -1.55 18.33
C TYR A 710 8.48 -2.10 16.98
N SER A 711 8.40 -3.42 16.89
CA SER A 711 7.55 -4.14 15.93
C SER A 711 7.09 -5.43 16.57
N ARG A 712 5.94 -5.94 16.17
CA ARG A 712 5.28 -7.10 16.78
C ARG A 712 4.56 -7.94 15.74
N ILE A 713 4.24 -9.17 16.09
CA ILE A 713 3.20 -9.95 15.42
C ILE A 713 2.09 -10.20 16.43
N THR A 714 0.86 -9.98 16.02
CA THR A 714 -0.35 -10.27 16.81
C THR A 714 -1.14 -11.36 16.11
N ALA A 715 -1.52 -12.40 16.85
CA ALA A 715 -2.48 -13.41 16.42
C ALA A 715 -3.84 -13.14 17.08
N ILE A 716 -4.89 -13.05 16.27
CA ILE A 716 -6.26 -12.76 16.71
C ILE A 716 -7.13 -13.95 16.29
N ASP A 717 -7.81 -14.58 17.25
CA ASP A 717 -8.84 -15.56 16.94
C ASP A 717 -10.12 -14.81 16.51
N LEU A 718 -10.52 -14.94 15.24
CA LEU A 718 -11.70 -14.24 14.73
C LEU A 718 -13.02 -14.89 15.17
N ASN A 719 -13.01 -16.08 15.76
CA ASN A 719 -14.21 -16.70 16.33
C ASN A 719 -14.63 -16.02 17.66
N THR A 720 -13.68 -15.39 18.35
CA THR A 720 -13.91 -14.67 19.62
C THR A 720 -13.65 -13.16 19.52
N GLY A 721 -12.72 -12.74 18.67
CA GLY A 721 -12.18 -11.38 18.62
C GLY A 721 -11.10 -11.10 19.67
N ASP A 722 -10.65 -12.13 20.40
CA ASP A 722 -9.59 -11.99 21.41
C ASP A 722 -8.19 -12.22 20.79
N HIS A 723 -7.15 -11.61 21.38
CA HIS A 723 -5.77 -11.86 20.97
C HIS A 723 -5.32 -13.22 21.51
N ALA A 724 -5.08 -14.19 20.62
CA ALA A 724 -4.51 -15.48 20.97
C ALA A 724 -3.07 -15.34 21.51
N TRP A 725 -2.28 -14.46 20.90
CA TRP A 725 -0.98 -14.00 21.41
C TRP A 725 -0.51 -12.70 20.74
N MET A 726 0.39 -11.98 21.39
CA MET A 726 1.15 -10.86 20.81
C MET A 726 2.62 -11.02 21.18
N GLN A 727 3.52 -10.99 20.20
CA GLN A 727 4.95 -11.25 20.37
C GLN A 727 5.81 -10.14 19.74
N PRO A 728 6.91 -9.69 20.37
CA PRO A 728 7.90 -8.82 19.72
C PRO A 728 8.45 -9.45 18.44
N ASN A 729 8.49 -8.68 17.35
CA ASN A 729 8.98 -9.18 16.06
C ASN A 729 10.49 -8.93 15.94
N GLY A 730 11.25 -9.88 16.47
CA GLY A 730 12.70 -9.81 16.60
C GLY A 730 13.15 -9.43 18.01
N ASP A 731 14.46 -9.48 18.25
CA ASP A 731 15.04 -9.12 19.55
C ASP A 731 15.22 -7.59 19.68
N GLY A 732 15.31 -6.87 18.55
CA GLY A 732 15.48 -5.41 18.55
C GLY A 732 16.91 -4.99 18.88
N ASP A 733 17.90 -5.74 18.40
CA ASP A 733 19.32 -5.57 18.70
C ASP A 733 19.87 -4.19 18.35
N ARG A 734 19.27 -3.50 17.37
CA ARG A 734 19.56 -2.09 17.05
C ARG A 734 19.33 -1.13 18.22
N TYR A 735 18.44 -1.50 19.16
CA TYR A 735 18.20 -0.79 20.40
C TYR A 735 18.92 -1.45 21.57
N ARG A 736 18.83 -2.78 21.71
CA ARG A 736 19.42 -3.51 22.87
C ARG A 736 20.93 -3.29 22.97
N ASN A 737 21.65 -3.23 21.85
CA ASN A 737 23.10 -2.98 21.86
C ASN A 737 23.51 -1.52 22.14
N HIS A 738 22.55 -0.58 22.32
CA HIS A 738 22.87 0.80 22.65
C HIS A 738 23.63 0.88 24.00
N PRO A 739 24.69 1.71 24.15
CA PRO A 739 25.51 1.74 25.36
C PRO A 739 24.79 2.05 26.68
N GLN A 740 23.61 2.66 26.64
CA GLN A 740 22.76 2.91 27.82
C GLN A 740 21.69 1.83 28.07
N LEU A 741 21.53 0.84 27.18
CA LEU A 741 20.46 -0.18 27.26
C LEU A 741 20.99 -1.62 27.39
N ARG A 742 22.14 -1.93 26.78
CA ARG A 742 22.72 -3.30 26.72
C ARG A 742 22.94 -3.95 28.08
N ASP A 743 23.26 -3.15 29.10
CA ASP A 743 23.59 -3.58 30.44
C ASP A 743 22.35 -3.69 31.35
N LEU A 744 21.14 -3.40 30.83
CA LEU A 744 19.86 -3.38 31.58
C LEU A 744 19.06 -4.71 31.53
N ASN A 745 19.58 -5.76 30.88
CA ASN A 745 18.93 -7.07 30.74
C ASN A 745 17.47 -6.99 30.23
N LEU A 746 17.25 -6.23 29.16
CA LEU A 746 15.92 -6.02 28.58
C LEU A 746 15.41 -7.26 27.83
N PRO A 747 14.08 -7.53 27.86
CA PRO A 747 13.44 -8.56 27.04
C PRO A 747 13.56 -8.21 25.54
N PRO A 748 13.13 -9.12 24.64
CA PRO A 748 12.99 -8.82 23.22
C PRO A 748 12.18 -7.54 22.98
N LEU A 749 12.80 -6.57 22.33
CA LEU A 749 12.23 -5.25 22.08
C LEU A 749 11.53 -5.16 20.72
N GLY A 750 11.77 -6.11 19.81
CA GLY A 750 11.34 -6.02 18.42
C GLY A 750 11.89 -4.78 17.71
N GLY A 751 11.32 -4.49 16.55
CA GLY A 751 11.79 -3.44 15.64
C GLY A 751 12.45 -4.00 14.39
N ASP A 752 12.67 -5.31 14.29
CA ASP A 752 13.38 -5.98 13.19
C ASP A 752 12.46 -6.19 11.97
N GLY A 753 11.59 -5.21 11.72
CA GLY A 753 10.70 -5.12 10.57
C GLY A 753 9.28 -5.65 10.80
N ARG A 754 8.50 -5.56 9.72
CA ARG A 754 7.16 -6.15 9.52
C ARG A 754 7.11 -6.84 8.16
N GLY A 755 8.02 -7.79 7.94
CA GLY A 755 8.01 -8.62 6.73
C GLY A 755 6.65 -9.31 6.58
N GLY A 756 6.16 -9.42 5.35
CA GLY A 756 4.83 -9.98 5.12
C GLY A 756 4.71 -11.43 5.59
N PRO A 757 3.53 -11.85 6.08
CA PRO A 757 3.32 -13.20 6.57
C PRO A 757 3.03 -14.17 5.41
N LEU A 758 3.49 -15.40 5.58
CA LEU A 758 3.10 -16.57 4.79
C LEU A 758 2.65 -17.64 5.80
N LEU A 759 1.51 -18.29 5.56
CA LEU A 759 1.04 -19.40 6.39
C LEU A 759 1.12 -20.72 5.63
N THR A 760 1.56 -21.77 6.31
CA THR A 760 1.34 -23.16 5.91
C THR A 760 0.39 -23.85 6.90
N THR A 761 0.03 -25.10 6.62
CA THR A 761 -0.71 -25.99 7.54
C THR A 761 -0.13 -25.99 8.95
N SER A 762 1.20 -25.88 9.08
CA SER A 762 1.94 -25.98 10.35
C SER A 762 2.62 -24.68 10.82
N LEU A 763 3.04 -23.78 9.91
CA LEU A 763 3.93 -22.66 10.21
C LEU A 763 3.35 -21.28 9.90
N LEU A 764 3.80 -20.27 10.64
CA LEU A 764 3.81 -18.87 10.23
C LEU A 764 5.24 -18.48 9.83
N VAL A 765 5.46 -18.20 8.56
CA VAL A 765 6.76 -17.78 7.99
C VAL A 765 6.76 -16.28 7.77
N SER A 766 7.84 -15.59 8.15
CA SER A 766 8.03 -14.15 7.95
C SER A 766 9.51 -13.78 7.93
N ALA A 767 9.86 -12.62 7.38
CA ALA A 767 11.24 -12.14 7.34
C ALA A 767 11.52 -11.06 8.41
N LEU A 768 12.70 -11.15 9.03
CA LEU A 768 13.26 -10.16 9.96
C LEU A 768 14.45 -9.45 9.31
N SER A 769 14.61 -8.15 9.59
CA SER A 769 15.72 -7.35 9.08
C SER A 769 17.04 -7.54 9.86
N ALA A 770 17.03 -8.30 10.95
CA ALA A 770 18.18 -8.50 11.84
C ALA A 770 18.06 -9.82 12.64
N GLY A 771 19.15 -10.17 13.33
CA GLY A 771 19.21 -11.29 14.28
C GLY A 771 19.54 -12.66 13.69
N GLY A 772 20.03 -12.72 12.45
CA GLY A 772 20.73 -13.88 11.89
C GLY A 772 22.07 -14.16 12.60
N THR A 773 22.81 -15.17 12.17
CA THR A 773 24.03 -15.63 12.87
C THR A 773 25.18 -14.61 12.90
N ASP A 774 25.21 -13.67 11.96
CA ASP A 774 26.12 -12.50 11.94
C ASP A 774 25.45 -11.19 12.41
N GLY A 775 24.20 -11.27 12.88
CA GLY A 775 23.33 -10.13 13.20
C GLY A 775 22.48 -9.62 12.02
N GLY A 776 22.71 -10.14 10.81
CA GLY A 776 22.02 -9.77 9.57
C GLY A 776 20.57 -10.23 9.47
N PRO A 777 19.92 -10.02 8.30
CA PRO A 777 18.53 -10.38 8.07
C PRO A 777 18.34 -11.90 7.96
N ARG A 778 17.12 -12.37 8.25
CA ARG A 778 16.78 -13.79 8.24
C ARG A 778 15.30 -14.05 7.94
N LEU A 779 15.01 -15.23 7.41
CA LEU A 779 13.66 -15.79 7.36
C LEU A 779 13.43 -16.61 8.63
N VAL A 780 12.25 -16.48 9.25
CA VAL A 780 11.89 -17.24 10.46
C VAL A 780 10.55 -17.97 10.28
N ALA A 781 10.52 -19.20 10.75
CA ALA A 781 9.32 -19.98 10.95
C ALA A 781 8.89 -19.91 12.41
N ARG A 782 7.59 -19.71 12.64
CA ARG A 782 6.96 -19.65 13.96
C ARG A 782 5.89 -20.72 14.08
N ASP A 783 5.76 -21.27 15.27
CA ASP A 783 4.58 -22.04 15.67
C ASP A 783 3.34 -21.13 15.65
N LYS A 784 2.28 -21.56 14.97
CA LYS A 784 1.04 -20.79 14.80
C LYS A 784 0.29 -20.56 16.13
N ALA A 785 0.37 -21.48 17.08
CA ALA A 785 -0.39 -21.43 18.34
C ALA A 785 0.23 -20.52 19.41
N THR A 786 1.54 -20.25 19.37
CA THR A 786 2.29 -19.52 20.40
C THR A 786 3.11 -18.33 19.88
N GLY A 787 3.37 -18.28 18.58
CA GLY A 787 4.25 -17.30 17.93
C GLY A 787 5.75 -17.52 18.19
N ALA A 788 6.12 -18.59 18.92
CA ALA A 788 7.51 -18.94 19.18
C ALA A 788 8.26 -19.29 17.88
N ILE A 789 9.49 -18.81 17.74
CA ILE A 789 10.34 -19.16 16.58
C ILE A 789 10.79 -20.61 16.71
N VAL A 790 10.47 -21.43 15.72
CA VAL A 790 10.84 -22.85 15.62
C VAL A 790 11.92 -23.11 14.56
N GLY A 791 12.03 -22.23 13.56
CA GLY A 791 13.07 -22.30 12.53
C GLY A 791 13.59 -20.91 12.12
N SER A 792 14.85 -20.84 11.69
CA SER A 792 15.55 -19.60 11.35
C SER A 792 16.63 -19.84 10.29
N LEU A 793 16.52 -19.18 9.14
CA LEU A 793 17.50 -19.23 8.04
C LEU A 793 18.02 -17.84 7.72
N ASP A 794 19.35 -17.66 7.71
CA ASP A 794 19.98 -16.38 7.39
C ASP A 794 19.78 -16.00 5.91
N LEU A 795 19.55 -14.71 5.65
CA LEU A 795 19.38 -14.17 4.30
C LEU A 795 20.58 -13.31 3.90
N ALA A 796 21.07 -13.47 2.67
CA ALA A 796 22.20 -12.69 2.15
C ALA A 796 21.91 -11.18 2.04
N ALA A 797 20.63 -10.78 2.05
CA ALA A 797 20.18 -9.40 2.09
C ALA A 797 18.75 -9.33 2.66
N GLY A 798 18.32 -8.14 3.06
CA GLY A 798 16.98 -7.94 3.63
C GLY A 798 15.87 -8.26 2.63
N ALA A 799 14.84 -8.97 3.08
CA ALA A 799 13.64 -9.22 2.29
C ALA A 799 12.91 -7.90 1.97
N ILE A 800 12.46 -7.76 0.72
CA ILE A 800 11.80 -6.55 0.21
C ILE A 800 10.40 -6.81 -0.34
N GLY A 801 10.07 -8.06 -0.68
CA GLY A 801 8.72 -8.55 -0.96
C GLY A 801 8.10 -9.31 0.21
N THR A 802 6.91 -9.89 -0.01
CA THR A 802 6.30 -10.87 0.92
C THR A 802 6.62 -12.29 0.39
N PRO A 803 7.00 -13.25 1.26
CA PRO A 803 7.22 -14.63 0.83
C PRO A 803 5.94 -15.30 0.32
N MET A 804 6.11 -16.29 -0.55
CA MET A 804 5.09 -17.21 -1.03
C MET A 804 5.64 -18.64 -1.05
N THR A 805 4.77 -19.65 -1.15
CA THR A 805 5.16 -21.06 -1.25
C THR A 805 4.42 -21.75 -2.39
N TYR A 806 5.05 -22.76 -2.99
CA TYR A 806 4.46 -23.56 -4.06
C TYR A 806 5.06 -24.97 -4.08
N MET A 807 4.40 -25.87 -4.80
CA MET A 807 4.81 -27.24 -5.08
C MET A 807 5.21 -27.34 -6.56
N HIS A 808 6.37 -27.93 -6.86
CA HIS A 808 6.79 -28.19 -8.24
C HIS A 808 7.52 -29.54 -8.33
N GLU A 809 7.07 -30.39 -9.26
CA GLU A 809 7.53 -31.78 -9.50
C GLU A 809 7.64 -32.72 -8.28
N GLY A 810 7.07 -32.33 -7.13
CA GLY A 810 7.09 -33.10 -5.88
C GLY A 810 7.88 -32.44 -4.74
N THR A 811 8.52 -31.30 -5.00
CA THR A 811 9.27 -30.50 -4.01
C THR A 811 8.52 -29.22 -3.65
N GLN A 812 8.38 -28.93 -2.35
CA GLN A 812 7.89 -27.64 -1.86
C GLN A 812 9.01 -26.60 -1.85
N TYR A 813 8.69 -25.40 -2.34
CA TYR A 813 9.56 -24.23 -2.35
C TYR A 813 8.95 -23.10 -1.52
N ILE A 814 9.80 -22.27 -0.90
CA ILE A 814 9.44 -20.94 -0.38
C ILE A 814 10.26 -19.91 -1.15
N ALA A 815 9.61 -18.97 -1.83
CA ALA A 815 10.29 -17.94 -2.61
C ALA A 815 9.97 -16.51 -2.13
N LEU A 816 10.99 -15.65 -2.17
CA LEU A 816 10.90 -14.25 -1.73
C LEU A 816 11.95 -13.38 -2.42
N THR A 817 11.65 -12.09 -2.58
CA THR A 817 12.61 -11.11 -3.10
C THR A 817 13.46 -10.49 -2.01
N ILE A 818 14.75 -10.38 -2.27
CA ILE A 818 15.77 -9.80 -1.38
C ILE A 818 16.48 -8.62 -2.06
N GLY A 819 17.01 -7.70 -1.23
CA GLY A 819 17.78 -6.55 -1.69
C GLY A 819 19.19 -6.90 -2.22
N GLY A 820 19.91 -5.86 -2.63
CA GLY A 820 21.27 -5.94 -3.19
C GLY A 820 21.57 -4.70 -4.04
N ASP A 821 22.73 -4.63 -4.68
CA ASP A 821 23.00 -3.60 -5.73
C ASP A 821 22.01 -3.74 -6.90
N VAL A 822 21.63 -4.98 -7.20
CA VAL A 822 20.49 -5.39 -8.02
C VAL A 822 19.70 -6.40 -7.17
N PRO A 823 18.37 -6.26 -7.01
CA PRO A 823 17.58 -7.23 -6.26
C PRO A 823 17.57 -8.63 -6.86
N GLU A 824 17.37 -9.66 -6.02
CA GLU A 824 17.17 -11.04 -6.44
C GLU A 824 15.80 -11.57 -6.02
N LEU A 825 15.26 -12.53 -6.77
CA LEU A 825 14.29 -13.51 -6.28
C LEU A 825 15.09 -14.77 -5.91
N ILE A 826 14.89 -15.30 -4.70
CA ILE A 826 15.44 -16.61 -4.31
C ILE A 826 14.28 -17.59 -4.07
N ALA A 827 14.53 -18.87 -4.35
CA ALA A 827 13.67 -19.97 -3.93
C ALA A 827 14.47 -20.91 -3.01
N LEU A 828 13.84 -21.25 -1.89
CA LEU A 828 14.34 -22.11 -0.83
C LEU A 828 13.61 -23.45 -0.89
N ALA A 829 14.33 -24.57 -0.78
CA ALA A 829 13.75 -25.91 -0.69
C ALA A 829 14.59 -26.78 0.24
N LEU A 830 14.05 -27.95 0.60
CA LEU A 830 14.82 -29.01 1.27
C LEU A 830 15.77 -29.67 0.25
N PRO A 831 16.96 -30.16 0.67
CA PRO A 831 17.88 -30.89 -0.21
C PRO A 831 17.37 -32.31 -0.54
N ASP A 832 17.82 -32.84 -1.69
CA ASP A 832 17.53 -34.18 -2.23
C ASP A 832 18.13 -35.36 -1.43
#